data_AF-A0A957G1Y3-F1
#
_entry.id   AF-A0A957G1Y3-F1
#
_cell.length_a   1.000
_cell.length_b   1.000
_cell.length_c   1.000
_cell.angle_alpha   90.00
_cell.angle_beta   90.00
_cell.angle_gamma   90.00
#
_symmetry.space_group_name_H-M   'P 1'
#
loop_
_entity.id
_entity.type
_entity.pdbx_description
1 polymer ?
#
loop_
_entity_poly.entity_id
_entity_poly.type
_entity_poly.pdbx_seq_one_letter_code
_entity_poly.pdbx_strand_id
1 'polypeptide(L)'
;PGLATTDSLLAVTTLAFDISVLELFLPLTVGARVVIAPEATSRDGRLLGQLLAAEAITVMQATPATWAMLLAANWRPAPHLRRALVGGERLPRALAAELLALDLALWNMYGPTETTIWSAVARVEPGAGPVSLGRPIANTQLYVLDGNGGLAPAGLPGELCIGGLGVARGYRGRPELTAERFTANPFGEGRLYHTGDIVRFSTAGELLFLGRADNQVKLRGYRIELAEIEHQLLRHPDVAQAIVVIQGAGEAARLAAFVIPARAGSRLDGAALGQFLAQTLPGYMVPGLFTQLESFPQTPNRKIDRRRLAQFDLSPDTAAGDAPANETEELIAGIWQDVLHVAEIGRRQNFFSLGGHSLLATQVMSRLQVATGLEIPLADLFREPTVAGLAGLIESGRRAEPAQPLPPIQPLPRDRAFPLAYAQERMWFLHQLAPDNAAYHIPTAVSVTGPQDEPRWRAAIDLMIQRHEGLRTIFRLENEHPVQEILPDFVAPYQLIDLTPVPDAEQDDQLQQIIDYYVQQPFDIATTPAWRMATIKLAAEHHVLLVVVHHIIFDQWSAGLFWNDLVLLYEGLLTADGANLPAVPVQYPDFAVWQREWLQGEALAQMLGYWREQLRDVATLTFPTDRPRPPMQTFNGDMVLREIPADLVGRIRATGRAENVTHFMVMLAAFNLLLQKYTDQQDVVVGVPVANRHRLAVENIIGTFVNSLVMRSDLSGDPTFNELLARTRTVTLDAYAHQELPFEKLVEELQTTRDFSRTPFFQIMFNMVNAPFEPISAAGTDFSVREFSRQVSQFDFSVTTSISTHRSLKSLVTIEYNTDLFAGDTMERLADHYLELLSQVTADAAKPISAYTVLTNQEQQQLARWNETALAYPDASCLHTLFSGQAAQTPDRIAVTDGQQQLTYAELETRTNQLARFLQGKGVRPDMFVGLYTERHVDMVVGLLGILKAGAAYLPLDPAFPADRLAYMLEDSAATLMLTESKLVEFAPEFAGEMICLDRDWPQITASSHAPVTSAATATNLAYIIYTSGSTGKPKGVLLQHQGVVNFLTSMRQQPGLTVDDTLLAVTTLSFDISVLEVFLPLTTGAKLVVVSKEISADGWLLAEALTEHQATVMQATPVTWSMLIDTGWQGTASLRKVLCGGEALSRELANQILARNVELWNM
;
A
#
# COMPACT_ATOMS: atom_id res chain seq x y z
N PRO A 1 -2.05 -27.50 -20.00
CA PRO A 1 -3.41 -27.50 -20.62
C PRO A 1 -3.71 -28.85 -21.32
N GLY A 2 -4.72 -29.61 -20.88
CA GLY A 2 -5.02 -30.94 -21.43
C GLY A 2 -5.76 -30.87 -22.77
N LEU A 3 -5.18 -31.41 -23.85
CA LEU A 3 -5.84 -31.54 -25.16
C LEU A 3 -6.71 -32.82 -25.20
N ALA A 4 -7.83 -32.77 -25.91
CA ALA A 4 -8.75 -33.88 -26.14
C ALA A 4 -8.80 -34.23 -27.64
N THR A 5 -9.36 -35.40 -27.98
CA THR A 5 -9.54 -35.86 -29.37
C THR A 5 -10.38 -34.91 -30.24
N THR A 6 -11.19 -34.06 -29.62
CA THR A 6 -12.04 -33.06 -30.30
C THR A 6 -11.32 -31.75 -30.61
N ASP A 7 -10.07 -31.59 -30.18
CA ASP A 7 -9.31 -30.37 -30.40
C ASP A 7 -8.69 -30.28 -31.80
N SER A 8 -8.49 -29.04 -32.26
CA SER A 8 -7.67 -28.74 -33.42
C SER A 8 -6.64 -27.67 -33.09
N LEU A 9 -5.37 -27.97 -33.36
CA LEU A 9 -4.25 -27.06 -33.13
C LEU A 9 -3.72 -26.51 -34.45
N LEU A 10 -3.51 -25.19 -34.50
CA LEU A 10 -2.89 -24.52 -35.64
C LEU A 10 -1.37 -24.45 -35.47
N ALA A 11 -0.64 -25.06 -36.41
CA ALA A 11 0.81 -24.99 -36.49
C ALA A 11 1.22 -23.78 -37.35
N VAL A 12 1.92 -22.83 -36.75
CA VAL A 12 2.39 -21.58 -37.38
C VAL A 12 3.91 -21.41 -37.30
N THR A 13 4.58 -22.24 -36.49
CA THR A 13 6.00 -22.11 -36.22
C THR A 13 6.83 -22.94 -37.21
N THR A 14 7.93 -22.37 -37.71
CA THR A 14 8.83 -23.07 -38.63
C THR A 14 9.48 -24.29 -37.99
N LEU A 15 9.74 -25.34 -38.79
CA LEU A 15 10.40 -26.58 -38.38
C LEU A 15 11.83 -26.38 -37.83
N ALA A 16 12.41 -25.19 -38.02
CA ALA A 16 13.71 -24.84 -37.48
C ALA A 16 13.71 -24.60 -35.96
N PHE A 17 12.53 -24.43 -35.34
CA PHE A 17 12.39 -24.29 -33.88
C PHE A 17 11.72 -25.51 -33.28
N ASP A 18 12.16 -25.88 -32.08
CA ASP A 18 11.63 -26.99 -31.28
C ASP A 18 10.14 -26.83 -30.93
N ILE A 19 9.64 -25.59 -30.88
CA ILE A 19 8.23 -25.25 -30.78
C ILE A 19 7.36 -26.01 -31.80
N SER A 20 7.84 -26.20 -33.03
CA SER A 20 7.10 -26.96 -34.06
C SER A 20 6.87 -28.42 -33.67
N VAL A 21 7.72 -28.99 -32.80
CA VAL A 21 7.54 -30.35 -32.25
C VAL A 21 6.30 -30.40 -31.38
N LEU A 22 6.03 -29.35 -30.59
CA LEU A 22 4.78 -29.26 -29.83
C LEU A 22 3.59 -29.15 -30.78
N GLU A 23 3.63 -28.21 -31.72
CA GLU A 23 2.50 -27.96 -32.63
C GLU A 23 2.13 -29.20 -33.47
N LEU A 24 3.12 -30.00 -33.86
CA LEU A 24 2.90 -31.18 -34.71
C LEU A 24 2.61 -32.46 -33.91
N PHE A 25 3.37 -32.75 -32.85
CA PHE A 25 3.28 -34.05 -32.18
C PHE A 25 2.27 -34.07 -31.02
N LEU A 26 2.09 -32.97 -30.29
CA LEU A 26 1.17 -32.95 -29.15
C LEU A 26 -0.28 -33.27 -29.55
N PRO A 27 -0.84 -32.75 -30.66
CA PRO A 27 -2.19 -33.12 -31.06
C PRO A 27 -2.27 -34.59 -31.48
N LEU A 28 -1.26 -35.11 -32.17
CA LEU A 28 -1.24 -36.47 -32.68
C LEU A 28 -1.18 -37.54 -31.57
N THR A 29 -0.57 -37.23 -30.41
CA THR A 29 -0.49 -38.18 -29.28
C THR A 29 -1.83 -38.37 -28.57
N VAL A 30 -2.76 -37.43 -28.72
CA VAL A 30 -4.10 -37.49 -28.11
C VAL A 30 -5.22 -37.69 -29.14
N GLY A 31 -4.88 -37.87 -30.42
CA GLY A 31 -5.85 -38.03 -31.52
C GLY A 31 -6.55 -36.75 -31.96
N ALA A 32 -5.99 -35.58 -31.64
CA ALA A 32 -6.46 -34.27 -32.09
C ALA A 32 -5.95 -33.91 -33.50
N ARG A 33 -6.57 -32.92 -34.15
CA ARG A 33 -6.27 -32.48 -35.52
C ARG A 33 -5.18 -31.39 -35.54
N VAL A 34 -4.14 -31.56 -36.37
CA VAL A 34 -3.17 -30.49 -36.69
C VAL A 34 -3.60 -29.81 -37.99
N VAL A 35 -3.61 -28.48 -38.01
CA VAL A 35 -3.77 -27.66 -39.22
C VAL A 35 -2.48 -26.88 -39.44
N ILE A 36 -1.89 -26.96 -40.63
CA ILE A 36 -0.62 -26.30 -40.93
C ILE A 36 -0.89 -25.00 -41.70
N ALA A 37 -0.46 -23.87 -41.15
CA ALA A 37 -0.61 -22.58 -41.81
C ALA A 37 0.45 -22.41 -42.94
N PRO A 38 0.06 -21.96 -44.15
CA PRO A 38 1.02 -21.52 -45.16
C PRO A 38 1.88 -20.35 -44.64
N GLU A 39 3.14 -20.27 -45.06
CA GLU A 39 4.08 -19.22 -44.60
C GLU A 39 3.57 -17.79 -44.87
N ALA A 40 2.93 -17.57 -46.03
CA ALA A 40 2.32 -16.28 -46.35
C ALA A 40 1.15 -15.94 -45.41
N THR A 41 0.41 -16.95 -44.95
CA THR A 41 -0.72 -16.79 -44.02
C THR A 41 -0.24 -16.54 -42.60
N SER A 42 0.81 -17.22 -42.13
CA SER A 42 1.32 -17.05 -40.76
C SER A 42 1.98 -15.69 -40.50
N ARG A 43 2.30 -14.93 -41.56
CA ARG A 43 2.86 -13.57 -41.50
C ARG A 43 1.85 -12.44 -41.74
N ASP A 44 0.57 -12.77 -41.92
CA ASP A 44 -0.49 -11.79 -42.15
C ASP A 44 -1.63 -12.04 -41.15
N GLY A 45 -1.84 -11.08 -40.24
CA GLY A 45 -2.86 -11.20 -39.19
C GLY A 45 -4.29 -11.36 -39.73
N ARG A 46 -4.62 -10.81 -40.91
CA ARG A 46 -5.96 -10.97 -41.49
C ARG A 46 -6.13 -12.38 -42.06
N LEU A 47 -5.17 -12.86 -42.83
CA LEU A 47 -5.22 -14.20 -43.41
C LEU A 47 -5.17 -15.28 -42.31
N LEU A 48 -4.36 -15.08 -41.28
CA LEU A 48 -4.26 -15.98 -40.15
C LEU A 48 -5.58 -16.03 -39.35
N GLY A 49 -6.21 -14.87 -39.14
CA GLY A 49 -7.54 -14.78 -38.52
C GLY A 49 -8.62 -15.51 -39.32
N GLN A 50 -8.59 -15.42 -40.65
CA GLN A 50 -9.50 -16.16 -41.53
C GLN A 50 -9.29 -17.67 -41.44
N LEU A 51 -8.04 -18.13 -41.40
CA LEU A 51 -7.72 -19.56 -41.28
C LEU A 51 -8.17 -20.14 -39.94
N LEU A 52 -7.96 -19.40 -38.84
CA LEU A 52 -8.43 -19.79 -37.50
C LEU A 52 -9.95 -20.06 -37.48
N ALA A 53 -10.73 -19.20 -38.16
CA ALA A 53 -12.17 -19.34 -38.26
C ALA A 53 -12.60 -20.47 -39.21
N ALA A 54 -12.00 -20.54 -40.41
CA ALA A 54 -12.36 -21.51 -41.45
C ALA A 54 -12.14 -22.96 -41.00
N GLU A 55 -11.10 -23.20 -40.19
CA GLU A 55 -10.69 -24.53 -39.74
C GLU A 55 -11.16 -24.88 -38.33
N ALA A 56 -11.96 -24.02 -37.70
CA ALA A 56 -12.50 -24.18 -36.35
C ALA A 56 -11.41 -24.54 -35.31
N ILE A 57 -10.30 -23.82 -35.33
CA ILE A 57 -9.16 -24.06 -34.45
C ILE A 57 -9.55 -23.84 -32.99
N THR A 58 -9.19 -24.79 -32.11
CA THR A 58 -9.50 -24.73 -30.67
C THR A 58 -8.32 -24.33 -29.80
N VAL A 59 -7.10 -24.55 -30.30
CA VAL A 59 -5.84 -24.19 -29.63
C VAL A 59 -4.88 -23.57 -30.64
N MET A 60 -4.28 -22.45 -30.31
CA MET A 60 -3.16 -21.90 -31.06
C MET A 60 -2.01 -21.63 -30.11
N GLN A 61 -0.81 -21.99 -30.54
CA GLN A 61 0.42 -21.60 -29.88
C GLN A 61 1.18 -20.65 -30.79
N ALA A 62 1.66 -19.53 -30.26
CA ALA A 62 2.47 -18.58 -31.00
C ALA A 62 3.29 -17.67 -30.07
N THR A 63 4.20 -16.88 -30.63
CA THR A 63 4.95 -15.86 -29.89
C THR A 63 4.06 -14.64 -29.59
N PRO A 64 4.41 -13.81 -28.58
CA PRO A 64 3.74 -12.54 -28.33
C PRO A 64 3.58 -11.66 -29.58
N ALA A 65 4.59 -11.60 -30.45
CA ALA A 65 4.54 -10.83 -31.69
C ALA A 65 3.42 -11.29 -32.64
N THR A 66 3.22 -12.60 -32.80
CA THR A 66 2.16 -13.14 -33.67
C THR A 66 0.77 -12.84 -33.11
N TRP A 67 0.61 -12.91 -31.78
CA TRP A 67 -0.64 -12.52 -31.13
C TRP A 67 -0.93 -11.02 -31.27
N ALA A 68 0.08 -10.16 -31.10
CA ALA A 68 -0.05 -8.73 -31.33
C ALA A 68 -0.40 -8.40 -32.79
N MET A 69 0.19 -9.12 -33.75
CA MET A 69 -0.13 -8.99 -35.17
C MET A 69 -1.59 -9.35 -35.48
N LEU A 70 -2.12 -10.40 -34.85
CA LEU A 70 -3.54 -10.76 -34.96
C LEU A 70 -4.44 -9.63 -34.42
N LEU A 71 -4.14 -9.12 -33.23
CA LEU A 71 -4.92 -8.03 -32.61
C LEU A 71 -4.88 -6.74 -33.44
N ALA A 72 -3.70 -6.37 -33.95
CA ALA A 72 -3.53 -5.21 -34.82
C ALA A 72 -4.32 -5.32 -36.14
N ALA A 73 -4.64 -6.53 -36.58
CA ALA A 73 -5.51 -6.80 -37.72
C ALA A 73 -7.02 -6.69 -37.37
N ASN A 74 -7.37 -6.22 -36.17
CA ASN A 74 -8.73 -6.19 -35.62
C ASN A 74 -9.39 -7.59 -35.56
N TRP A 75 -8.59 -8.64 -35.35
CA TRP A 75 -9.10 -9.99 -35.20
C TRP A 75 -9.92 -10.13 -33.90
N ARG A 76 -10.90 -11.03 -33.95
CA ARG A 76 -11.69 -11.51 -32.81
C ARG A 76 -11.76 -13.03 -32.88
N PRO A 77 -11.67 -13.74 -31.74
CA PRO A 77 -11.67 -15.20 -31.76
C PRO A 77 -13.03 -15.73 -32.23
N ALA A 78 -12.98 -16.79 -33.03
CA ALA A 78 -14.16 -17.60 -33.29
C ALA A 78 -14.58 -18.32 -32.00
N PRO A 79 -15.87 -18.69 -31.82
CA PRO A 79 -16.36 -19.35 -30.61
C PRO A 79 -15.65 -20.67 -30.25
N HIS A 80 -14.93 -21.25 -31.20
CA HIS A 80 -14.22 -22.52 -31.04
C HIS A 80 -12.83 -22.36 -30.44
N LEU A 81 -12.17 -21.20 -30.57
CA LEU A 81 -10.83 -20.97 -30.04
C LEU A 81 -10.94 -20.76 -28.53
N ARG A 82 -10.44 -21.72 -27.75
CA ARG A 82 -10.58 -21.72 -26.29
C ARG A 82 -9.28 -21.41 -25.57
N ARG A 83 -8.14 -21.72 -26.19
CA ARG A 83 -6.82 -21.66 -25.55
C ARG A 83 -5.79 -20.95 -26.41
N ALA A 84 -5.16 -19.94 -25.81
CA ALA A 84 -4.01 -19.24 -26.36
C ALA A 84 -2.76 -19.66 -25.58
N LEU A 85 -1.83 -20.32 -26.26
CA LEU A 85 -0.52 -20.65 -25.68
C LEU A 85 0.50 -19.63 -26.19
N VAL A 86 1.21 -18.99 -25.28
CA VAL A 86 2.19 -17.94 -25.58
C VAL A 86 3.53 -18.31 -25.00
N GLY A 87 4.60 -18.24 -25.78
CA GLY A 87 5.94 -18.57 -25.32
C GLY A 87 7.03 -18.16 -26.30
N GLY A 88 8.29 -18.32 -25.90
CA GLY A 88 9.47 -18.00 -26.69
C GLY A 88 9.99 -16.57 -26.51
N GLU A 89 9.15 -15.68 -25.97
CA GLU A 89 9.52 -14.32 -25.57
C GLU A 89 8.80 -13.94 -24.28
N ARG A 90 9.22 -12.83 -23.66
CA ARG A 90 8.50 -12.25 -22.52
C ARG A 90 7.12 -11.80 -23.00
N LEU A 91 6.06 -12.42 -22.48
CA LEU A 91 4.68 -11.98 -22.71
C LEU A 91 4.45 -10.60 -22.04
N PRO A 92 4.24 -9.52 -22.82
CA PRO A 92 3.95 -8.21 -22.26
C PRO A 92 2.60 -8.22 -21.55
N ARG A 93 2.51 -7.54 -20.40
CA ARG A 93 1.27 -7.49 -19.62
C ARG A 93 0.11 -6.85 -20.41
N ALA A 94 0.37 -5.82 -21.20
CA ALA A 94 -0.63 -5.20 -22.07
C ALA A 94 -1.25 -6.21 -23.05
N LEU A 95 -0.38 -6.98 -23.73
CA LEU A 95 -0.82 -8.02 -24.64
C LEU A 95 -1.59 -9.14 -23.92
N ALA A 96 -1.14 -9.54 -22.73
CA ALA A 96 -1.86 -10.54 -21.93
C ALA A 96 -3.27 -10.06 -21.54
N ALA A 97 -3.43 -8.79 -21.16
CA ALA A 97 -4.72 -8.20 -20.85
C ALA A 97 -5.65 -8.15 -22.07
N GLU A 98 -5.13 -7.76 -23.24
CA GLU A 98 -5.90 -7.78 -24.49
C GLU A 98 -6.36 -9.18 -24.87
N LEU A 99 -5.51 -10.20 -24.69
CA LEU A 99 -5.88 -11.60 -24.97
C LEU A 99 -6.88 -12.17 -23.95
N LEU A 100 -6.77 -11.81 -22.68
CA LEU A 100 -7.72 -12.21 -21.64
C LEU A 100 -9.10 -11.57 -21.82
N ALA A 101 -9.15 -10.32 -22.31
CA ALA A 101 -10.39 -9.62 -22.63
C ALA A 101 -11.19 -10.27 -23.80
N LEU A 102 -10.58 -11.25 -24.49
CA LEU A 102 -11.21 -12.04 -25.52
C LEU A 102 -11.78 -13.38 -24.99
N ASP A 103 -11.88 -13.54 -23.67
CA ASP A 103 -12.37 -14.75 -22.97
C ASP A 103 -11.58 -16.04 -23.32
N LEU A 104 -10.30 -15.87 -23.69
CA LEU A 104 -9.40 -16.99 -23.98
C LEU A 104 -8.74 -17.50 -22.70
N ALA A 105 -8.64 -18.82 -22.54
CA ALA A 105 -7.78 -19.41 -21.53
C ALA A 105 -6.31 -19.23 -21.94
N LEU A 106 -5.67 -18.20 -21.41
CA LEU A 106 -4.31 -17.79 -21.74
C LEU A 106 -3.27 -18.56 -20.91
N TRP A 107 -2.24 -19.08 -21.57
CA TRP A 107 -1.14 -19.80 -20.93
C TRP A 107 0.20 -19.21 -21.35
N ASN A 108 1.04 -18.86 -20.39
CA ASN A 108 2.42 -18.45 -20.61
C ASN A 108 3.34 -19.67 -20.45
N MET A 109 4.22 -19.90 -21.42
CA MET A 109 5.06 -21.08 -21.55
C MET A 109 6.52 -20.64 -21.59
N TYR A 110 7.37 -21.29 -20.81
CA TYR A 110 8.78 -20.96 -20.70
C TYR A 110 9.67 -22.20 -20.77
N GLY A 111 10.78 -22.10 -21.50
CA GLY A 111 11.77 -23.15 -21.65
C GLY A 111 12.74 -22.82 -22.78
N PRO A 112 14.05 -22.97 -22.57
CA PRO A 112 15.04 -22.94 -23.64
C PRO A 112 15.07 -24.28 -24.41
N THR A 113 15.65 -24.27 -25.60
CA THR A 113 15.75 -25.46 -26.46
C THR A 113 16.57 -26.58 -25.81
N GLU A 114 17.55 -26.23 -25.00
CA GLU A 114 18.39 -27.15 -24.25
C GLU A 114 17.63 -27.95 -23.18
N THR A 115 16.40 -27.57 -22.86
CA THR A 115 15.52 -28.28 -21.91
C THR A 115 14.21 -28.74 -22.54
N THR A 116 14.22 -28.90 -23.86
CA THR A 116 13.16 -29.49 -24.69
C THR A 116 11.85 -28.70 -24.66
N ILE A 117 11.75 -27.69 -25.53
CA ILE A 117 10.55 -26.89 -25.76
C ILE A 117 10.15 -26.04 -24.55
N TRP A 118 9.41 -26.59 -23.58
CA TRP A 118 8.91 -25.87 -22.42
C TRP A 118 9.22 -26.64 -21.13
N SER A 119 9.72 -25.93 -20.13
CA SER A 119 10.09 -26.45 -18.81
C SER A 119 9.18 -25.93 -17.70
N ALA A 120 8.53 -24.78 -17.90
CA ALA A 120 7.58 -24.19 -16.97
C ALA A 120 6.34 -23.66 -17.71
N VAL A 121 5.19 -23.72 -17.03
CA VAL A 121 3.92 -23.24 -17.58
C VAL A 121 3.11 -22.51 -16.50
N ALA A 122 2.52 -21.38 -16.87
CA ALA A 122 1.59 -20.61 -16.05
C ALA A 122 0.26 -20.46 -16.80
N ARG A 123 -0.86 -20.68 -16.10
CA ARG A 123 -2.13 -20.11 -16.55
C ARG A 123 -2.11 -18.63 -16.18
N VAL A 124 -2.35 -17.76 -17.15
CA VAL A 124 -2.38 -16.33 -16.91
C VAL A 124 -3.78 -15.98 -16.43
N GLU A 125 -3.87 -15.49 -15.20
CA GLU A 125 -5.11 -15.00 -14.61
C GLU A 125 -5.18 -13.47 -14.71
N PRO A 126 -6.39 -12.87 -14.76
CA PRO A 126 -6.54 -11.43 -14.68
C PRO A 126 -5.93 -10.88 -13.38
N GLY A 127 -5.01 -9.93 -13.48
CA GLY A 127 -4.33 -9.40 -12.30
C GLY A 127 -3.27 -8.34 -12.59
N ALA A 128 -2.81 -7.66 -11.54
CA ALA A 128 -1.88 -6.53 -11.64
C ALA A 128 -0.38 -6.89 -11.61
N GLY A 129 -0.03 -8.15 -11.33
CA GLY A 129 1.36 -8.59 -11.21
C GLY A 129 2.09 -8.85 -12.55
N PRO A 130 3.42 -9.04 -12.52
CA PRO A 130 4.16 -9.53 -13.69
C PRO A 130 3.68 -10.92 -14.11
N VAL A 131 3.67 -11.19 -15.42
CA VAL A 131 3.28 -12.51 -15.95
C VAL A 131 4.29 -13.55 -15.51
N SER A 132 3.85 -14.48 -14.68
CA SER A 132 4.64 -15.60 -14.17
C SER A 132 5.13 -16.52 -15.31
N LEU A 133 6.36 -17.03 -15.20
CA LEU A 133 6.86 -18.14 -16.02
C LEU A 133 6.23 -19.48 -15.59
N GLY A 134 5.61 -19.50 -14.41
CA GLY A 134 4.82 -20.60 -13.89
C GLY A 134 5.58 -21.63 -13.10
N ARG A 135 5.01 -22.83 -13.05
CA ARG A 135 5.53 -23.98 -12.29
C ARG A 135 6.16 -24.99 -13.24
N PRO A 136 7.12 -25.82 -12.76
CA PRO A 136 7.72 -26.86 -13.58
C PRO A 136 6.68 -27.80 -14.17
N ILE A 137 6.93 -28.27 -15.40
CA ILE A 137 6.20 -29.40 -15.97
C ILE A 137 6.62 -30.73 -15.32
N ALA A 138 5.96 -31.83 -15.68
CA ALA A 138 6.27 -33.16 -15.13
C ALA A 138 7.77 -33.51 -15.27
N ASN A 139 8.34 -34.06 -14.19
CA ASN A 139 9.74 -34.51 -14.11
C ASN A 139 10.80 -33.42 -14.42
N THR A 140 10.46 -32.15 -14.20
CA THR A 140 11.36 -31.00 -14.34
C THR A 140 11.55 -30.33 -12.99
N GLN A 141 12.78 -29.93 -12.66
CA GLN A 141 13.09 -29.16 -11.46
C GLN A 141 13.63 -27.78 -11.87
N LEU A 142 13.18 -26.73 -11.19
CA LEU A 142 13.64 -25.36 -11.40
C LEU A 142 14.37 -24.90 -10.13
N TYR A 143 15.64 -24.54 -10.27
CA TYR A 143 16.48 -24.03 -9.21
C TYR A 143 16.84 -22.58 -9.52
N VAL A 144 16.83 -21.70 -8.52
CA VAL A 144 17.31 -20.33 -8.66
C VAL A 144 18.59 -20.21 -7.86
N LEU A 145 19.72 -19.99 -8.54
CA LEU A 145 21.05 -19.99 -7.92
C LEU A 145 21.57 -18.57 -7.71
N ASP A 146 22.16 -18.32 -6.54
CA ASP A 146 22.85 -17.07 -6.25
C ASP A 146 24.23 -17.00 -6.92
N GLY A 147 24.92 -15.86 -6.76
CA GLY A 147 26.25 -15.63 -7.33
C GLY A 147 27.36 -16.57 -6.82
N ASN A 148 27.10 -17.35 -5.77
CA ASN A 148 28.02 -18.33 -5.19
C ASN A 148 27.65 -19.78 -5.59
N GLY A 149 26.60 -19.97 -6.40
CA GLY A 149 26.11 -21.28 -6.81
C GLY A 149 25.23 -22.00 -5.78
N GLY A 150 24.82 -21.29 -4.71
CA GLY A 150 23.86 -21.77 -3.71
C GLY A 150 22.39 -21.51 -4.11
N LEU A 151 21.42 -22.10 -3.41
CA LEU A 151 20.00 -21.82 -3.66
C LEU A 151 19.63 -20.43 -3.13
N ALA A 152 19.08 -19.58 -4.00
CA ALA A 152 18.59 -18.26 -3.62
C ALA A 152 17.28 -18.36 -2.80
N PRO A 153 17.16 -17.64 -1.67
CA PRO A 153 15.89 -17.49 -0.94
C PRO A 153 14.76 -16.92 -1.81
N ALA A 154 13.51 -17.26 -1.47
CA ALA A 154 12.35 -16.68 -2.14
C ALA A 154 12.36 -15.15 -2.04
N GLY A 155 12.05 -14.45 -3.14
CA GLY A 155 12.08 -13.00 -3.26
C GLY A 155 13.40 -12.42 -3.79
N LEU A 156 14.52 -13.14 -3.69
CA LEU A 156 15.82 -12.70 -4.19
C LEU A 156 16.08 -13.16 -5.65
N PRO A 157 16.75 -12.32 -6.46
CA PRO A 157 17.12 -12.67 -7.82
C PRO A 157 18.29 -13.68 -7.85
N GLY A 158 18.26 -14.58 -8.81
CA GLY A 158 19.35 -15.51 -9.11
C GLY A 158 19.23 -16.09 -10.52
N GLU A 159 20.24 -16.84 -10.94
CA GLU A 159 20.23 -17.54 -12.22
C GLU A 159 19.28 -18.72 -12.18
N LEU A 160 18.38 -18.82 -13.17
CA LEU A 160 17.55 -19.98 -13.36
C LEU A 160 18.36 -21.16 -13.92
N CYS A 161 18.33 -22.25 -13.19
CA CYS A 161 18.93 -23.51 -13.56
C CYS A 161 17.87 -24.60 -13.63
N ILE A 162 17.89 -25.41 -14.69
CA ILE A 162 16.84 -26.40 -14.96
C ILE A 162 17.43 -27.80 -14.86
N GLY A 163 16.83 -28.64 -14.02
CA GLY A 163 17.14 -30.06 -13.87
C GLY A 163 16.00 -30.96 -14.35
N GLY A 164 16.27 -32.26 -14.41
CA GLY A 164 15.26 -33.30 -14.67
C GLY A 164 15.33 -33.89 -16.07
N LEU A 165 14.25 -34.58 -16.47
CA LEU A 165 14.23 -35.39 -17.70
C LEU A 165 14.23 -34.55 -18.99
N GLY A 166 13.84 -33.28 -18.93
CA GLY A 166 13.83 -32.38 -20.09
C GLY A 166 15.22 -31.95 -20.57
N VAL A 167 16.26 -32.10 -19.73
CA VAL A 167 17.63 -31.62 -20.03
C VAL A 167 18.26 -32.42 -21.17
N ALA A 168 18.60 -31.73 -22.27
CA ALA A 168 19.15 -32.33 -23.47
C ALA A 168 20.54 -32.93 -23.27
N ARG A 169 20.98 -33.79 -24.21
CA ARG A 169 22.33 -34.39 -24.18
C ARG A 169 23.45 -33.34 -24.16
N GLY A 170 23.27 -32.22 -24.86
CA GLY A 170 24.28 -31.17 -25.03
C GLY A 170 24.35 -30.67 -26.47
N TYR A 171 25.35 -29.84 -26.76
CA TYR A 171 25.56 -29.24 -28.06
C TYR A 171 26.36 -30.14 -29.01
N ARG A 172 25.86 -30.37 -30.23
CA ARG A 172 26.52 -31.23 -31.22
C ARG A 172 27.88 -30.64 -31.64
N GLY A 173 28.95 -31.43 -31.49
CA GLY A 173 30.31 -31.02 -31.88
C GLY A 173 30.92 -29.93 -30.98
N ARG A 174 30.33 -29.66 -29.81
CA ARG A 174 30.77 -28.61 -28.87
C ARG A 174 30.82 -29.18 -27.44
N PRO A 175 31.73 -30.12 -27.15
CA PRO A 175 31.81 -30.76 -25.83
C PRO A 175 32.19 -29.78 -24.71
N GLU A 176 33.03 -28.78 -25.00
CA GLU A 176 33.44 -27.77 -24.02
C GLU A 176 32.26 -26.90 -23.56
N LEU A 177 31.52 -26.33 -24.51
CA LEU A 177 30.30 -25.55 -24.21
C LEU A 177 29.22 -26.42 -23.54
N THR A 178 29.17 -27.71 -23.87
CA THR A 178 28.28 -28.66 -23.19
C THR A 178 28.69 -28.83 -21.73
N ALA A 179 29.97 -29.00 -21.42
CA ALA A 179 30.44 -29.13 -20.05
C ALA A 179 30.26 -27.82 -19.25
N GLU A 180 30.39 -26.67 -19.91
CA GLU A 180 30.16 -25.34 -19.30
C GLU A 180 28.69 -25.15 -18.89
N ARG A 181 27.74 -25.46 -19.78
CA ARG A 181 26.31 -25.16 -19.55
C ARG A 181 25.52 -26.32 -18.93
N PHE A 182 25.96 -27.57 -19.12
CA PHE A 182 25.28 -28.77 -18.61
C PHE A 182 26.13 -29.42 -17.52
N THR A 183 26.01 -28.91 -16.30
CA THR A 183 26.81 -29.34 -15.14
C THR A 183 26.17 -30.55 -14.44
N ALA A 184 26.92 -31.20 -13.55
CA ALA A 184 26.33 -32.13 -12.61
C ALA A 184 25.30 -31.40 -11.72
N ASN A 185 24.18 -32.04 -11.39
CA ASN A 185 23.19 -31.48 -10.48
C ASN A 185 23.63 -31.68 -9.02
N PRO A 186 23.95 -30.62 -8.24
CA PRO A 186 24.36 -30.78 -6.84
C PRO A 186 23.16 -30.95 -5.89
N PHE A 187 21.93 -30.75 -6.37
CA PHE A 187 20.71 -30.76 -5.54
C PHE A 187 19.83 -32.01 -5.76
N GLY A 188 20.27 -32.96 -6.59
CA GLY A 188 19.51 -34.15 -6.93
C GLY A 188 20.20 -35.00 -8.00
N GLU A 189 19.50 -35.97 -8.56
CA GLU A 189 20.04 -36.83 -9.62
C GLU A 189 20.03 -36.12 -11.00
N GLY A 190 20.96 -36.50 -11.87
CA GLY A 190 21.04 -36.01 -13.25
C GLY A 190 21.94 -34.79 -13.45
N ARG A 191 21.64 -34.00 -14.49
CA ARG A 191 22.39 -32.78 -14.87
C ARG A 191 21.52 -31.55 -14.71
N LEU A 192 22.19 -30.42 -14.54
CA LEU A 192 21.62 -29.09 -14.44
C LEU A 192 22.01 -28.29 -15.68
N TYR A 193 21.05 -27.59 -16.30
CA TYR A 193 21.31 -26.65 -17.38
C TYR A 193 21.26 -25.19 -16.88
N HIS A 194 22.34 -24.44 -17.09
CA HIS A 194 22.47 -23.02 -16.73
C HIS A 194 21.93 -22.12 -17.85
N THR A 195 20.76 -21.53 -17.62
CA THR A 195 20.00 -20.81 -18.67
C THR A 195 20.58 -19.43 -18.99
N GLY A 196 21.32 -18.83 -18.05
CA GLY A 196 21.70 -17.42 -18.08
C GLY A 196 20.54 -16.45 -17.88
N ASP A 197 19.35 -16.93 -17.54
CA ASP A 197 18.18 -16.09 -17.26
C ASP A 197 18.12 -15.76 -15.76
N ILE A 198 17.97 -14.48 -15.43
CA ILE A 198 17.83 -14.03 -14.05
C ILE A 198 16.35 -14.00 -13.70
N VAL A 199 15.99 -14.73 -12.64
CA VAL A 199 14.62 -14.87 -12.16
C VAL A 199 14.57 -14.77 -10.64
N ARG A 200 13.37 -14.74 -10.07
CA ARG A 200 13.16 -14.95 -8.64
C ARG A 200 11.88 -15.74 -8.39
N PHE A 201 11.83 -16.47 -7.28
CA PHE A 201 10.56 -16.96 -6.78
C PHE A 201 9.79 -15.83 -6.08
N SER A 202 8.50 -15.69 -6.34
CA SER A 202 7.59 -14.89 -5.51
C SER A 202 7.33 -15.60 -4.18
N THR A 203 6.76 -14.86 -3.22
CA THR A 203 6.30 -15.43 -1.94
C THR A 203 5.20 -16.50 -2.13
N ALA A 204 4.48 -16.46 -3.26
CA ALA A 204 3.49 -17.48 -3.65
C ALA A 204 4.10 -18.69 -4.39
N GLY A 205 5.44 -18.75 -4.52
CA GLY A 205 6.15 -19.83 -5.21
C GLY A 205 6.07 -19.76 -6.74
N GLU A 206 5.81 -18.58 -7.30
CA GLU A 206 5.75 -18.36 -8.74
C GLU A 206 7.09 -17.86 -9.28
N LEU A 207 7.50 -18.32 -10.46
CA LEU A 207 8.77 -17.93 -11.05
C LEU A 207 8.62 -16.66 -11.89
N LEU A 208 9.30 -15.58 -11.49
CA LEU A 208 9.23 -14.28 -12.14
C LEU A 208 10.50 -13.98 -12.91
N PHE A 209 10.37 -13.64 -14.20
CA PHE A 209 11.50 -13.29 -15.06
C PHE A 209 11.97 -11.84 -14.85
N LEU A 210 13.28 -11.65 -14.62
CA LEU A 210 13.89 -10.35 -14.35
C LEU A 210 14.84 -9.88 -15.47
N GLY A 211 15.48 -10.79 -16.20
CA GLY A 211 16.40 -10.43 -17.27
C GLY A 211 17.31 -11.58 -17.70
N ARG A 212 18.41 -11.28 -18.41
CA ARG A 212 19.47 -12.24 -18.75
C ARG A 212 20.83 -11.73 -18.26
N ALA A 213 21.75 -12.66 -18.00
CA ALA A 213 23.12 -12.39 -17.59
C ALA A 213 24.06 -12.11 -18.79
N ASP A 214 23.68 -12.46 -20.03
CA ASP A 214 24.48 -12.27 -21.25
C ASP A 214 24.00 -11.11 -22.16
N ASN A 215 24.93 -10.50 -22.90
CA ASN A 215 24.75 -9.24 -23.65
C ASN A 215 23.92 -9.34 -24.96
N GLN A 216 22.97 -10.28 -25.08
CA GLN A 216 22.06 -10.30 -26.24
C GLN A 216 21.03 -9.18 -26.14
N VAL A 217 20.91 -8.37 -27.20
CA VAL A 217 20.10 -7.16 -27.16
C VAL A 217 18.75 -7.32 -27.86
N LYS A 218 17.69 -6.80 -27.21
CA LYS A 218 16.34 -6.73 -27.76
C LYS A 218 16.01 -5.29 -28.09
N LEU A 219 15.72 -5.00 -29.36
CA LEU A 219 15.33 -3.67 -29.83
C LEU A 219 13.95 -3.75 -30.48
N ARG A 220 12.96 -3.02 -29.94
CA ARG A 220 11.60 -2.91 -30.51
C ARG A 220 10.93 -4.26 -30.82
N GLY A 221 11.11 -5.25 -29.94
CA GLY A 221 10.53 -6.58 -30.09
C GLY A 221 11.38 -7.58 -30.89
N TYR A 222 12.50 -7.16 -31.47
CA TYR A 222 13.38 -8.05 -32.25
C TYR A 222 14.63 -8.41 -31.46
N ARG A 223 15.00 -9.71 -31.49
CA ARG A 223 16.28 -10.22 -30.99
C ARG A 223 17.34 -9.95 -32.06
N ILE A 224 18.36 -9.16 -31.73
CA ILE A 224 19.37 -8.72 -32.69
C ILE A 224 20.76 -9.16 -32.23
N GLU A 225 21.46 -9.89 -33.12
CA GLU A 225 22.88 -10.19 -32.95
C GLU A 225 23.70 -9.06 -33.57
N LEU A 226 24.31 -8.19 -32.76
CA LEU A 226 25.05 -7.01 -33.25
C LEU A 226 26.18 -7.39 -34.22
N ALA A 227 26.78 -8.57 -34.01
CA ALA A 227 27.84 -9.11 -34.87
C ALA A 227 27.36 -9.41 -36.31
N GLU A 228 26.07 -9.65 -36.53
CA GLU A 228 25.51 -9.86 -37.86
C GLU A 228 25.50 -8.56 -38.68
N ILE A 229 25.12 -7.45 -38.04
CA ILE A 229 25.12 -6.12 -38.66
C ILE A 229 26.56 -5.66 -38.94
N GLU A 230 27.47 -5.89 -37.99
CA GLU A 230 28.91 -5.65 -38.15
C GLU A 230 29.45 -6.41 -39.36
N HIS A 231 29.11 -7.70 -39.50
CA HIS A 231 29.56 -8.52 -40.61
C HIS A 231 29.05 -8.03 -41.97
N GLN A 232 27.80 -7.57 -42.07
CA GLN A 232 27.28 -7.02 -43.32
C GLN A 232 27.95 -5.69 -43.68
N LEU A 233 28.18 -4.80 -42.71
CA LEU A 233 28.90 -3.53 -42.95
C LEU A 233 30.30 -3.75 -43.54
N LEU A 234 31.01 -4.78 -43.09
CA LEU A 234 32.34 -5.15 -43.59
C LEU A 234 32.34 -5.63 -45.05
N ARG A 235 31.18 -5.91 -45.66
CA ARG A 235 31.08 -6.29 -47.08
C ARG A 235 30.98 -5.08 -48.00
N HIS A 236 30.80 -3.87 -47.46
CA HIS A 236 30.84 -2.64 -48.22
C HIS A 236 32.29 -2.30 -48.62
N PRO A 237 32.60 -2.04 -49.90
CA PRO A 237 33.99 -1.92 -50.39
C PRO A 237 34.78 -0.76 -49.75
N ASP A 238 34.08 0.24 -49.23
CA ASP A 238 34.68 1.41 -48.58
C ASP A 238 34.81 1.31 -47.05
N VAL A 239 34.39 0.21 -46.41
CA VAL A 239 34.45 0.03 -44.95
C VAL A 239 35.57 -0.97 -44.58
N ALA A 240 36.54 -0.52 -43.78
CA ALA A 240 37.64 -1.35 -43.28
C ALA A 240 37.27 -2.12 -42.00
N GLN A 241 36.59 -1.44 -41.07
CA GLN A 241 36.15 -2.00 -39.80
C GLN A 241 34.81 -1.40 -39.38
N ALA A 242 33.97 -2.17 -38.69
CA ALA A 242 32.66 -1.74 -38.21
C ALA A 242 32.37 -2.32 -36.82
N ILE A 243 31.79 -1.51 -35.94
CA ILE A 243 31.30 -1.92 -34.62
C ILE A 243 29.91 -1.33 -34.41
N VAL A 244 28.97 -2.15 -33.97
CA VAL A 244 27.59 -1.73 -33.72
C VAL A 244 27.29 -1.85 -32.24
N VAL A 245 26.67 -0.82 -31.67
CA VAL A 245 26.28 -0.74 -30.27
C VAL A 245 24.84 -0.24 -30.15
N ILE A 246 24.26 -0.44 -28.96
CA ILE A 246 23.00 0.22 -28.60
C ILE A 246 23.31 1.46 -27.78
N GLN A 247 22.69 2.57 -28.15
CA GLN A 247 22.67 3.80 -27.38
C GLN A 247 21.27 4.05 -26.81
N GLY A 248 21.22 4.60 -25.60
CA GLY A 248 19.98 4.81 -24.86
C GLY A 248 19.40 3.51 -24.28
N ALA A 249 18.23 3.61 -23.65
CA ALA A 249 17.58 2.46 -23.02
C ALA A 249 16.04 2.62 -23.03
N GLY A 250 15.30 1.51 -23.11
CA GLY A 250 13.83 1.53 -23.23
C GLY A 250 13.38 1.93 -24.65
N GLU A 251 12.31 2.73 -24.78
CA GLU A 251 11.78 3.17 -26.09
C GLU A 251 12.75 4.09 -26.87
N ALA A 252 13.68 4.74 -26.16
CA ALA A 252 14.74 5.57 -26.74
C ALA A 252 15.97 4.77 -27.20
N ALA A 253 16.01 3.45 -26.98
CA ALA A 253 17.10 2.61 -27.44
C ALA A 253 17.18 2.62 -28.99
N ARG A 254 18.38 2.79 -29.53
CA ARG A 254 18.65 2.80 -30.97
C ARG A 254 19.99 2.14 -31.30
N LEU A 255 20.10 1.59 -32.50
CA LEU A 255 21.36 1.06 -33.04
C LEU A 255 22.22 2.20 -33.59
N ALA A 256 23.48 2.26 -33.15
CA ALA A 256 24.50 3.17 -33.66
C ALA A 256 25.68 2.35 -34.22
N ALA A 257 26.13 2.69 -35.42
CA ALA A 257 27.26 2.05 -36.08
C ALA A 257 28.47 2.98 -36.15
N PHE A 258 29.62 2.48 -35.71
CA PHE A 258 30.91 3.14 -35.84
C PHE A 258 31.73 2.46 -36.92
N VAL A 259 32.24 3.23 -37.88
CA VAL A 259 32.92 2.70 -39.08
C VAL A 259 34.27 3.37 -39.31
N ILE A 260 35.23 2.62 -39.83
CA ILE A 260 36.55 3.11 -40.27
C ILE A 260 36.63 2.91 -41.79
N PRO A 261 37.00 3.93 -42.59
CA PRO A 261 37.06 3.80 -44.05
C PRO A 261 38.23 2.92 -44.52
N ALA A 262 38.02 2.21 -45.64
CA ALA A 262 39.03 1.41 -46.33
C ALA A 262 40.20 2.22 -46.91
N ARG A 263 39.97 3.50 -47.22
CA ARG A 263 41.00 4.45 -47.70
C ARG A 263 41.14 5.60 -46.73
N ALA A 264 42.36 5.84 -46.26
CA ALA A 264 42.67 6.97 -45.39
C ALA A 264 42.27 8.30 -46.07
N GLY A 265 41.55 9.16 -45.34
CA GLY A 265 41.04 10.45 -45.83
C GLY A 265 39.75 10.40 -46.64
N SER A 266 39.14 9.23 -46.85
CA SER A 266 37.80 9.13 -47.47
C SER A 266 36.69 9.37 -46.43
N ARG A 267 35.59 10.01 -46.87
CA ARG A 267 34.41 10.27 -46.03
C ARG A 267 33.32 9.28 -46.41
N LEU A 268 32.85 8.52 -45.43
CA LEU A 268 31.73 7.58 -45.58
C LEU A 268 30.41 8.33 -45.41
N ASP A 269 29.50 8.11 -46.35
CA ASP A 269 28.13 8.62 -46.24
C ASP A 269 27.27 7.63 -45.46
N GLY A 270 26.83 8.04 -44.27
CA GLY A 270 25.96 7.24 -43.40
C GLY A 270 24.64 6.86 -44.05
N ALA A 271 24.08 7.73 -44.92
CA ALA A 271 22.83 7.42 -45.63
C ALA A 271 23.05 6.31 -46.66
N ALA A 272 24.17 6.32 -47.38
CA ALA A 272 24.55 5.28 -48.32
C ALA A 272 24.81 3.92 -47.63
N LEU A 273 25.46 3.94 -46.46
CA LEU A 273 25.68 2.72 -45.65
C LEU A 273 24.37 2.13 -45.10
N GLY A 274 23.44 2.98 -44.67
CA GLY A 274 22.09 2.56 -44.27
C GLY A 274 21.32 1.91 -45.44
N GLN A 275 21.37 2.50 -46.64
CA GLN A 275 20.76 1.93 -47.84
C GLN A 275 21.40 0.59 -48.24
N PHE A 276 22.72 0.45 -48.10
CA PHE A 276 23.42 -0.79 -48.37
C PHE A 276 22.97 -1.92 -47.43
N LEU A 277 22.87 -1.64 -46.13
CA LEU A 277 22.38 -2.63 -45.15
C LEU A 277 20.91 -2.99 -45.38
N ALA A 278 20.08 -2.04 -45.78
CA ALA A 278 18.66 -2.29 -46.06
C ALA A 278 18.42 -3.25 -47.25
N GLN A 279 19.44 -3.53 -48.08
CA GLN A 279 19.33 -4.51 -49.17
C GLN A 279 19.40 -5.96 -48.69
N THR A 280 20.00 -6.21 -47.51
CA THR A 280 20.28 -7.57 -47.00
C THR A 280 19.79 -7.81 -45.57
N LEU A 281 19.50 -6.75 -44.81
CA LEU A 281 19.00 -6.80 -43.44
C LEU A 281 17.59 -6.20 -43.34
N PRO A 282 16.73 -6.74 -42.44
CA PRO A 282 15.46 -6.12 -42.10
C PRO A 282 15.62 -4.70 -41.53
N GLY A 283 14.64 -3.83 -41.76
CA GLY A 283 14.74 -2.40 -41.38
C GLY A 283 15.00 -2.12 -39.89
N TYR A 284 14.65 -3.03 -38.97
CA TYR A 284 14.93 -2.90 -37.54
C TYR A 284 16.39 -3.23 -37.16
N MET A 285 17.15 -3.88 -38.06
CA MET A 285 18.59 -4.17 -37.92
C MET A 285 19.47 -3.10 -38.57
N VAL A 286 18.88 -2.12 -39.27
CA VAL A 286 19.63 -1.02 -39.89
C VAL A 286 19.88 0.08 -38.83
N PRO A 287 21.15 0.42 -38.53
CA PRO A 287 21.50 1.48 -37.59
C PRO A 287 20.91 2.84 -38.00
N GLY A 288 20.40 3.58 -37.01
CA GLY A 288 19.83 4.92 -37.24
C GLY A 288 20.88 6.04 -37.25
N LEU A 289 22.12 5.73 -36.87
CA LEU A 289 23.25 6.65 -36.84
C LEU A 289 24.52 5.93 -37.30
N PHE A 290 25.34 6.65 -38.07
CA PHE A 290 26.64 6.21 -38.55
C PHE A 290 27.70 7.24 -38.21
N THR A 291 28.72 6.84 -37.47
CA THR A 291 29.81 7.72 -37.05
C THR A 291 31.12 7.17 -37.59
N GLN A 292 31.83 8.00 -38.37
CA GLN A 292 33.15 7.66 -38.87
C GLN A 292 34.22 7.97 -37.80
N LEU A 293 35.11 7.01 -37.55
CA LEU A 293 36.26 7.18 -36.65
C LEU A 293 37.58 6.93 -37.39
N GLU A 294 38.66 7.53 -36.90
CA GLU A 294 40.02 7.24 -37.39
C GLU A 294 40.57 5.92 -36.82
N SER A 295 40.19 5.57 -35.60
CA SER A 295 40.50 4.29 -34.95
C SER A 295 39.48 3.97 -33.85
N PHE A 296 39.30 2.68 -33.50
CA PHE A 296 38.44 2.31 -32.39
C PHE A 296 39.16 2.43 -31.03
N PRO A 297 38.49 2.94 -29.99
CA PRO A 297 39.05 2.95 -28.64
C PRO A 297 39.33 1.52 -28.18
N GLN A 298 40.48 1.31 -27.55
CA GLN A 298 40.89 0.02 -27.02
C GLN A 298 40.98 0.08 -25.49
N THR A 299 40.62 -1.02 -24.86
CA THR A 299 40.89 -1.33 -23.45
C THR A 299 42.40 -1.53 -23.23
N PRO A 300 42.89 -1.48 -21.97
CA PRO A 300 44.30 -1.76 -21.64
C PRO A 300 44.82 -3.12 -22.17
N ASN A 301 43.92 -4.09 -22.38
CA ASN A 301 44.20 -5.41 -22.95
C ASN A 301 44.16 -5.46 -24.50
N ARG A 302 44.20 -4.31 -25.19
CA ARG A 302 44.15 -4.17 -26.66
C ARG A 302 42.88 -4.74 -27.32
N LYS A 303 41.78 -4.92 -26.57
CA LYS A 303 40.46 -5.25 -27.10
C LYS A 303 39.64 -3.98 -27.34
N ILE A 304 38.76 -3.97 -28.35
CA ILE A 304 37.86 -2.84 -28.65
C ILE A 304 36.94 -2.54 -27.45
N ASP A 305 36.90 -1.28 -27.04
CA ASP A 305 36.11 -0.79 -25.91
C ASP A 305 34.70 -0.38 -26.36
N ARG A 306 33.79 -1.36 -26.39
CA ARG A 306 32.38 -1.16 -26.78
C ARG A 306 31.61 -0.28 -25.78
N ARG A 307 32.01 -0.23 -24.50
CA ARG A 307 31.35 0.61 -23.49
C ARG A 307 31.63 2.08 -23.76
N ARG A 308 32.89 2.41 -24.06
CA ARG A 308 33.28 3.76 -24.46
C ARG A 308 32.61 4.20 -25.76
N LEU A 309 32.45 3.30 -26.73
CA LEU A 309 31.68 3.57 -27.96
C LEU A 309 30.17 3.77 -27.69
N ALA A 310 29.57 3.03 -26.76
CA ALA A 310 28.15 3.22 -26.40
C ALA A 310 27.90 4.57 -25.68
N GLN A 311 28.92 5.10 -25.01
CA GLN A 311 28.89 6.39 -24.30
C GLN A 311 29.30 7.59 -25.17
N PHE A 312 29.66 7.39 -26.44
CA PHE A 312 29.93 8.50 -27.35
C PHE A 312 28.67 9.37 -27.48
N ASP A 313 28.79 10.66 -27.16
CA ASP A 313 27.69 11.60 -27.33
C ASP A 313 27.45 11.82 -28.84
N LEU A 314 26.45 11.10 -29.34
CA LEU A 314 25.89 11.30 -30.67
C LEU A 314 24.56 12.02 -30.49
N SER A 315 24.63 13.21 -29.90
CA SER A 315 23.53 14.16 -29.96
C SER A 315 23.13 14.31 -31.42
N PRO A 316 21.84 14.12 -31.77
CA PRO A 316 21.37 14.60 -33.06
C PRO A 316 21.71 16.09 -33.09
N ASP A 317 22.32 16.57 -34.17
CA ASP A 317 22.32 18.00 -34.48
C ASP A 317 20.94 18.54 -34.09
N THR A 318 20.91 19.50 -33.16
CA THR A 318 19.70 20.26 -32.82
C THR A 318 19.00 20.56 -34.13
N ALA A 319 17.76 20.11 -34.27
CA ALA A 319 16.99 20.38 -35.49
C ALA A 319 17.11 21.89 -35.76
N ALA A 320 17.73 22.25 -36.88
CA ALA A 320 17.97 23.65 -37.22
C ALA A 320 16.62 24.40 -37.16
N GLY A 321 16.38 25.16 -36.09
CA GLY A 321 15.14 25.93 -35.89
C GLY A 321 14.49 25.96 -34.50
N ASP A 322 14.96 25.24 -33.46
CA ASP A 322 14.34 25.28 -32.10
C ASP A 322 15.17 26.01 -31.03
N ALA A 323 16.20 26.78 -31.44
CA ALA A 323 16.97 27.63 -30.52
C ALA A 323 16.14 28.83 -30.02
N PRO A 324 16.46 29.39 -28.83
CA PRO A 324 15.92 30.67 -28.37
C PRO A 324 15.99 31.74 -29.47
N ALA A 325 14.89 32.44 -29.71
CA ALA A 325 14.73 33.32 -30.88
C ALA A 325 14.87 34.81 -30.56
N ASN A 326 14.89 35.19 -29.28
CA ASN A 326 15.02 36.58 -28.82
C ASN A 326 15.74 36.66 -27.46
N GLU A 327 16.12 37.87 -27.04
CA GLU A 327 16.88 38.11 -25.80
C GLU A 327 16.16 37.60 -24.53
N THR A 328 14.83 37.61 -24.51
CA THR A 328 14.04 37.13 -23.37
C THR A 328 14.03 35.60 -23.32
N GLU A 329 13.89 34.94 -24.46
CA GLU A 329 14.02 33.48 -24.59
C GLU A 329 15.44 33.02 -24.25
N GLU A 330 16.48 33.75 -24.65
CA GLU A 330 17.88 33.45 -24.30
C GLU A 330 18.13 33.57 -22.79
N LEU A 331 17.58 34.62 -22.15
CA LEU A 331 17.66 34.81 -20.71
C LEU A 331 16.98 33.66 -19.95
N ILE A 332 15.75 33.30 -20.32
CA ILE A 332 15.01 32.21 -19.69
C ILE A 332 15.72 30.87 -19.90
N ALA A 333 16.19 30.60 -21.12
CA ALA A 333 16.94 29.38 -21.42
C ALA A 333 18.22 29.28 -20.59
N GLY A 334 18.98 30.37 -20.46
CA GLY A 334 20.18 30.43 -19.61
C GLY A 334 19.87 30.12 -18.14
N ILE A 335 18.82 30.75 -17.58
CA ILE A 335 18.39 30.48 -16.20
C ILE A 335 17.99 29.01 -16.02
N TRP A 336 17.29 28.43 -16.99
CA TRP A 336 16.91 27.02 -16.93
C TRP A 336 18.10 26.09 -17.06
N GLN A 337 19.10 26.41 -17.90
CA GLN A 337 20.33 25.64 -18.03
C GLN A 337 21.07 25.58 -16.68
N ASP A 338 21.15 26.73 -16.00
CA ASP A 338 21.82 26.83 -14.70
C ASP A 338 21.08 26.09 -13.58
N VAL A 339 19.74 26.07 -13.60
CA VAL A 339 18.92 25.44 -12.56
C VAL A 339 18.71 23.93 -12.81
N LEU A 340 18.54 23.52 -14.07
CA LEU A 340 18.29 22.13 -14.46
C LEU A 340 19.58 21.36 -14.75
N HIS A 341 20.73 22.04 -14.82
CA HIS A 341 22.03 21.50 -15.22
C HIS A 341 21.99 20.80 -16.60
N VAL A 342 21.27 21.39 -17.56
CA VAL A 342 21.13 20.90 -18.94
C VAL A 342 21.93 21.81 -19.87
N ALA A 343 22.72 21.24 -20.78
CA ALA A 343 23.65 22.00 -21.62
C ALA A 343 22.96 22.89 -22.68
N GLU A 344 21.89 22.43 -23.31
CA GLU A 344 21.13 23.19 -24.32
C GLU A 344 19.62 23.06 -24.09
N ILE A 345 18.90 24.19 -24.11
CA ILE A 345 17.45 24.24 -23.93
C ILE A 345 16.79 24.89 -25.16
N GLY A 346 15.91 24.13 -25.81
CA GLY A 346 15.13 24.59 -26.96
C GLY A 346 13.92 25.44 -26.54
N ARG A 347 13.50 26.37 -27.41
CA ARG A 347 12.45 27.35 -27.08
C ARG A 347 11.08 26.74 -26.77
N ARG A 348 10.79 25.53 -27.30
CA ARG A 348 9.53 24.79 -27.07
C ARG A 348 9.67 23.67 -26.03
N GLN A 349 10.84 23.50 -25.42
CA GLN A 349 11.01 22.48 -24.39
C GLN A 349 10.23 22.83 -23.12
N ASN A 350 9.63 21.81 -22.53
CA ASN A 350 8.79 21.95 -21.35
C ASN A 350 9.62 21.79 -20.06
N PHE A 351 9.52 22.75 -19.14
CA PHE A 351 10.27 22.79 -17.88
C PHE A 351 10.18 21.48 -17.09
N PHE A 352 8.96 20.99 -16.89
CA PHE A 352 8.70 19.79 -16.09
C PHE A 352 9.15 18.50 -16.82
N SER A 353 9.21 18.53 -18.15
CA SER A 353 9.72 17.42 -18.96
C SER A 353 11.24 17.30 -18.90
N LEU A 354 11.93 18.40 -18.62
CA LEU A 354 13.38 18.45 -18.41
C LEU A 354 13.80 18.08 -16.97
N GLY A 355 12.87 17.60 -16.14
CA GLY A 355 13.13 17.26 -14.74
C GLY A 355 12.83 18.39 -13.75
N GLY A 356 12.31 19.52 -14.23
CA GLY A 356 11.85 20.62 -13.37
C GLY A 356 10.76 20.17 -12.39
N HIS A 357 10.90 20.56 -11.12
CA HIS A 357 9.90 20.36 -10.07
C HIS A 357 9.66 21.68 -9.31
N SER A 358 8.69 21.72 -8.39
CA SER A 358 8.23 22.96 -7.75
C SER A 358 9.34 23.76 -7.06
N LEU A 359 10.36 23.10 -6.51
CA LEU A 359 11.53 23.75 -5.90
C LEU A 359 12.40 24.45 -6.95
N LEU A 360 12.78 23.75 -8.03
CA LEU A 360 13.52 24.34 -9.15
C LEU A 360 12.70 25.46 -9.83
N ALA A 361 11.39 25.27 -9.93
CA ALA A 361 10.49 26.28 -10.48
C ALA A 361 10.54 27.59 -9.67
N THR A 362 10.55 27.48 -8.34
CA THR A 362 10.68 28.63 -7.45
C THR A 362 12.03 29.33 -7.61
N GLN A 363 13.13 28.58 -7.78
CA GLN A 363 14.46 29.14 -8.07
C GLN A 363 14.48 29.86 -9.41
N VAL A 364 13.89 29.27 -10.46
CA VAL A 364 13.76 29.90 -11.78
C VAL A 364 12.98 31.21 -11.68
N MET A 365 11.84 31.24 -10.98
CA MET A 365 11.04 32.47 -10.81
C MET A 365 11.85 33.56 -10.12
N SER A 366 12.60 33.23 -9.07
CA SER A 366 13.46 34.18 -8.37
C SER A 366 14.59 34.73 -9.25
N ARG A 367 15.30 33.86 -9.98
CA ARG A 367 16.35 34.28 -10.91
C ARG A 367 15.79 35.17 -12.02
N LEU A 368 14.60 34.86 -12.53
CA LEU A 368 13.90 35.69 -13.50
C LEU A 368 13.49 37.05 -12.92
N GLN A 369 13.00 37.09 -11.69
CA GLN A 369 12.66 38.34 -11.00
C GLN A 369 13.90 39.24 -10.85
N VAL A 370 15.04 38.68 -10.44
CA VAL A 370 16.31 39.41 -10.33
C VAL A 370 16.77 39.94 -11.69
N ALA A 371 16.66 39.13 -12.74
CA ALA A 371 17.13 39.50 -14.07
C ALA A 371 16.22 40.51 -14.80
N THR A 372 14.92 40.45 -14.56
CA THR A 372 13.91 41.25 -15.30
C THR A 372 13.32 42.40 -14.49
N GLY A 373 13.41 42.36 -13.16
CA GLY A 373 12.72 43.30 -12.25
C GLY A 373 11.21 43.09 -12.16
N LEU A 374 10.69 42.01 -12.74
CA LEU A 374 9.26 41.69 -12.80
C LEU A 374 8.92 40.52 -11.87
N GLU A 375 7.81 40.63 -11.15
CA GLU A 375 7.28 39.50 -10.39
C GLU A 375 6.45 38.61 -11.31
N ILE A 376 6.92 37.38 -11.54
CA ILE A 376 6.22 36.38 -12.36
C ILE A 376 5.63 35.34 -11.42
N PRO A 377 4.30 35.23 -11.33
CA PRO A 377 3.66 34.23 -10.48
C PRO A 377 4.09 32.81 -10.87
N LEU A 378 4.36 31.95 -9.89
CA LEU A 378 4.71 30.54 -10.16
C LEU A 378 3.64 29.82 -11.00
N ALA A 379 2.36 30.18 -10.82
CA ALA A 379 1.25 29.66 -11.60
C ALA A 379 1.40 29.91 -13.11
N ASP A 380 2.10 30.98 -13.51
CA ASP A 380 2.34 31.31 -14.91
C ASP A 380 3.35 30.37 -15.57
N LEU A 381 4.38 29.90 -14.87
CA LEU A 381 5.26 28.83 -15.37
C LEU A 381 4.49 27.51 -15.55
N PHE A 382 3.51 27.23 -14.70
CA PHE A 382 2.65 26.05 -14.84
C PHE A 382 1.64 26.17 -16.00
N ARG A 383 1.30 27.40 -16.40
CA ARG A 383 0.38 27.69 -17.50
C ARG A 383 1.11 27.72 -18.84
N GLU A 384 2.28 28.34 -18.87
CA GLU A 384 3.15 28.47 -20.04
C GLU A 384 4.52 27.82 -19.75
N PRO A 385 4.59 26.48 -19.71
CA PRO A 385 5.76 25.76 -19.22
C PRO A 385 6.91 25.66 -20.22
N THR A 386 6.96 26.53 -21.23
CA THR A 386 8.00 26.53 -22.27
C THR A 386 8.72 27.88 -22.27
N VAL A 387 9.98 27.89 -22.69
CA VAL A 387 10.77 29.13 -22.81
C VAL A 387 10.04 30.19 -23.64
N ALA A 388 9.49 29.81 -24.80
CA ALA A 388 8.74 30.72 -25.66
C ALA A 388 7.40 31.19 -25.04
N GLY A 389 6.69 30.29 -24.34
CA GLY A 389 5.44 30.65 -23.66
C GLY A 389 5.66 31.66 -22.53
N LEU A 390 6.68 31.40 -21.70
CA LEU A 390 7.04 32.28 -20.59
C LEU A 390 7.61 33.62 -21.08
N ALA A 391 8.44 33.62 -22.14
CA ALA A 391 8.91 34.84 -22.79
C ALA A 391 7.75 35.70 -23.30
N GLY A 392 6.75 35.08 -23.95
CA GLY A 392 5.55 35.78 -24.41
C GLY A 392 4.74 36.42 -23.28
N LEU A 393 4.72 35.82 -22.09
CA LEU A 393 4.08 36.42 -20.91
C LEU A 393 4.82 37.67 -20.44
N ILE A 394 6.14 37.61 -20.35
CA ILE A 394 7.01 38.74 -19.96
C ILE A 394 6.86 39.89 -20.96
N GLU A 395 6.98 39.61 -22.25
CA GLU A 395 6.93 40.62 -23.32
C GLU A 395 5.54 41.26 -23.47
N SER A 396 4.46 40.50 -23.22
CA SER A 396 3.11 41.02 -23.36
C SER A 396 2.69 41.98 -22.24
N GLY A 397 3.46 42.09 -21.15
CA GLY A 397 3.20 42.98 -20.01
C GLY A 397 1.84 42.76 -19.32
N ARG A 398 1.11 41.68 -19.63
CA ARG A 398 -0.31 41.51 -19.28
C ARG A 398 -0.55 40.95 -17.87
N ARG A 399 0.49 40.54 -17.14
CA ARG A 399 0.40 39.94 -15.79
C ARG A 399 1.57 40.21 -14.85
N ALA A 400 2.60 40.94 -15.29
CA ALA A 400 3.73 41.27 -14.45
C ALA A 400 3.47 42.61 -13.75
N GLU A 401 3.30 42.59 -12.44
CA GLU A 401 3.34 43.82 -11.64
C GLU A 401 4.79 44.19 -11.34
N PRO A 402 5.13 45.49 -11.28
CA PRO A 402 6.41 45.90 -10.72
C PRO A 402 6.47 45.39 -9.27
N ALA A 403 7.39 44.47 -9.01
CA ALA A 403 7.58 43.91 -7.67
C ALA A 403 7.84 45.07 -6.70
N GLN A 404 7.22 45.06 -5.51
CA GLN A 404 7.77 45.86 -4.42
C GLN A 404 9.14 45.28 -4.08
N PRO A 405 10.25 46.03 -4.24
CA PRO A 405 11.56 45.49 -3.99
C PRO A 405 11.68 45.21 -2.49
N LEU A 406 11.81 43.93 -2.16
CA LEU A 406 12.21 43.50 -0.82
C LEU A 406 13.57 44.12 -0.48
N PRO A 407 13.81 44.51 0.78
CA PRO A 407 15.11 45.03 1.17
C PRO A 407 16.19 43.95 0.94
N PRO A 408 17.39 44.30 0.46
CA PRO A 408 18.48 43.33 0.30
C PRO A 408 19.01 42.86 1.66
N ILE A 409 19.48 41.61 1.73
CA ILE A 409 20.18 41.09 2.91
C ILE A 409 21.59 41.70 2.92
N GLN A 410 21.93 42.43 3.99
CA GLN A 410 23.21 43.12 4.14
C GLN A 410 24.09 42.41 5.17
N PRO A 411 25.41 42.29 4.95
CA PRO A 411 26.32 41.74 5.94
C PRO A 411 26.45 42.68 7.15
N LEU A 412 26.37 42.12 8.36
CA LEU A 412 26.43 42.87 9.63
C LEU A 412 27.78 42.71 10.35
N PRO A 413 28.26 43.71 11.10
CA PRO A 413 29.43 43.56 11.97
C PRO A 413 29.20 42.48 13.04
N ARG A 414 30.19 41.59 13.27
CA ARG A 414 30.13 40.51 14.27
C ARG A 414 30.58 40.97 15.67
N ASP A 415 30.00 42.07 16.15
CA ASP A 415 30.39 42.74 17.41
C ASP A 415 29.38 42.54 18.56
N ARG A 416 28.31 41.78 18.32
CA ARG A 416 27.21 41.53 19.27
C ARG A 416 26.53 40.18 19.00
N ALA A 417 25.65 39.77 19.92
CA ALA A 417 24.71 38.67 19.68
C ALA A 417 23.55 39.14 18.78
N PHE A 418 22.94 38.19 18.05
CA PHE A 418 21.89 38.47 17.07
C PHE A 418 20.59 37.75 17.46
N PRO A 419 19.41 38.26 17.03
CA PRO A 419 18.16 37.54 17.23
C PRO A 419 18.15 36.22 16.45
N LEU A 420 17.39 35.23 16.91
CA LEU A 420 17.13 34.01 16.15
C LEU A 420 16.18 34.31 14.98
N ALA A 421 16.35 33.60 13.87
CA ALA A 421 15.30 33.49 12.86
C ALA A 421 14.08 32.75 13.45
N TYR A 422 12.89 32.91 12.88
CA TYR A 422 11.67 32.26 13.43
C TYR A 422 11.80 30.72 13.52
N ALA A 423 12.38 30.09 12.50
CA ALA A 423 12.63 28.63 12.51
C ALA A 423 13.62 28.21 13.61
N GLN A 424 14.68 29.01 13.86
CA GLN A 424 15.60 28.76 14.96
C GLN A 424 14.93 28.92 16.32
N GLU A 425 14.07 29.93 16.47
CA GLU A 425 13.32 30.17 17.71
C GLU A 425 12.42 28.98 18.06
N ARG A 426 11.78 28.34 17.06
CA ARG A 426 11.06 27.08 17.29
C ARG A 426 11.96 25.96 17.75
N MET A 427 13.06 25.73 17.04
CA MET A 427 13.96 24.63 17.35
C MET A 427 14.53 24.81 18.76
N TRP A 428 14.84 26.06 19.14
CA TRP A 428 15.22 26.41 20.50
C TRP A 428 14.09 26.09 21.49
N PHE A 429 12.85 26.52 21.23
CA PHE A 429 11.71 26.24 22.12
C PHE A 429 11.44 24.74 22.29
N LEU A 430 11.46 23.97 21.20
CA LEU A 430 11.27 22.52 21.23
C LEU A 430 12.39 21.80 21.97
N HIS A 431 13.63 22.27 21.80
CA HIS A 431 14.77 21.79 22.57
C HIS A 431 14.59 22.07 24.07
N GLN A 432 14.09 23.25 24.47
CA GLN A 432 13.80 23.54 25.89
C GLN A 432 12.70 22.63 26.49
N LEU A 433 11.73 22.17 25.68
CA LEU A 433 10.69 21.25 26.15
C LEU A 433 11.21 19.83 26.41
N ALA A 434 12.21 19.39 25.65
CA ALA A 434 12.78 18.04 25.73
C ALA A 434 14.29 18.06 25.41
N PRO A 435 15.14 18.58 26.32
CA PRO A 435 16.57 18.82 26.04
C PRO A 435 17.37 17.55 25.78
N ASP A 436 16.91 16.42 26.35
CA ASP A 436 17.58 15.12 26.21
C ASP A 436 17.13 14.33 24.96
N ASN A 437 16.27 14.90 24.11
CA ASN A 437 15.65 14.19 23.00
C ASN A 437 16.40 14.39 21.67
N ALA A 438 16.68 13.28 20.98
CA ALA A 438 17.35 13.25 19.68
C ALA A 438 16.42 13.49 18.46
N ALA A 439 15.12 13.78 18.66
CA ALA A 439 14.14 13.93 17.58
C ALA A 439 14.51 15.00 16.53
N TYR A 440 15.28 16.01 16.93
CA TYR A 440 15.77 17.10 16.06
C TYR A 440 17.27 16.99 15.76
N HIS A 441 17.86 15.80 15.94
CA HIS A 441 19.18 15.50 15.40
C HIS A 441 19.06 15.06 13.93
N ILE A 442 19.99 15.53 13.10
CA ILE A 442 20.13 15.17 11.69
C ILE A 442 21.42 14.35 11.55
N PRO A 443 21.37 13.04 11.77
CA PRO A 443 22.53 12.18 11.59
C PRO A 443 22.69 11.78 10.11
N THR A 444 23.91 11.85 9.62
CA THR A 444 24.32 11.38 8.28
C THR A 444 25.55 10.50 8.39
N ALA A 445 25.47 9.28 7.84
CA ALA A 445 26.59 8.36 7.73
C ALA A 445 26.99 8.24 6.25
N VAL A 446 28.30 8.32 5.96
CA VAL A 446 28.85 8.20 4.61
C VAL A 446 29.91 7.10 4.63
N SER A 447 29.71 6.06 3.84
CA SER A 447 30.73 5.05 3.56
C SER A 447 31.78 5.63 2.61
N VAL A 448 33.04 5.44 2.96
CA VAL A 448 34.21 5.93 2.22
C VAL A 448 35.08 4.75 1.82
N THR A 449 35.33 4.62 0.52
CA THR A 449 36.21 3.57 -0.03
C THR A 449 37.36 4.21 -0.80
N GLY A 450 38.59 3.93 -0.40
CA GLY A 450 39.81 4.48 -0.99
C GLY A 450 40.79 5.06 0.04
N PRO A 451 41.90 5.65 -0.42
CA PRO A 451 42.89 6.24 0.48
C PRO A 451 42.32 7.47 1.22
N GLN A 452 42.53 7.52 2.54
CA GLN A 452 42.16 8.67 3.35
C GLN A 452 43.40 9.29 4.01
N ASP A 453 43.70 10.54 3.63
CA ASP A 453 44.66 11.41 4.31
C ASP A 453 43.98 12.16 5.47
N GLU A 454 44.16 11.64 6.67
CA GLU A 454 43.54 12.15 7.89
C GLU A 454 43.95 13.61 8.26
N PRO A 455 45.24 14.01 8.20
CA PRO A 455 45.61 15.42 8.41
C PRO A 455 44.92 16.40 7.46
N ARG A 456 44.81 16.06 6.17
CA ARG A 456 44.11 16.91 5.19
C ARG A 456 42.61 16.89 5.38
N TRP A 457 42.05 15.75 5.78
CA TRP A 457 40.63 15.63 6.12
C TRP A 457 40.26 16.56 7.27
N ARG A 458 41.06 16.56 8.34
CA ARG A 458 40.89 17.49 9.47
C ARG A 458 41.01 18.95 9.03
N ALA A 459 42.00 19.28 8.19
CA ALA A 459 42.15 20.64 7.67
C ALA A 459 40.95 21.09 6.82
N ALA A 460 40.31 20.18 6.07
CA ALA A 460 39.08 20.49 5.34
C ALA A 460 37.92 20.82 6.29
N ILE A 461 37.79 20.08 7.41
CA ILE A 461 36.79 20.37 8.46
C ILE A 461 37.04 21.75 9.10
N ASP A 462 38.29 22.09 9.40
CA ASP A 462 38.63 23.39 9.98
C ASP A 462 38.29 24.55 9.01
N LEU A 463 38.53 24.36 7.70
CA LEU A 463 38.12 25.32 6.66
C LEU A 463 36.59 25.45 6.56
N MET A 464 35.84 24.36 6.74
CA MET A 464 34.37 24.39 6.78
C MET A 464 33.85 25.24 7.95
N ILE A 465 34.45 25.10 9.14
CA ILE A 465 34.08 25.89 10.33
C ILE A 465 34.36 27.38 10.12
N GLN A 466 35.47 27.72 9.47
CA GLN A 466 35.81 29.11 9.15
C GLN A 466 34.85 29.70 8.11
N ARG A 467 34.45 28.89 7.13
CA ARG A 467 33.58 29.29 6.01
C ARG A 467 32.13 29.56 6.44
N HIS A 468 31.58 28.71 7.30
CA HIS A 468 30.16 28.71 7.66
C HIS A 468 29.95 29.04 9.13
N GLU A 469 29.46 30.24 9.43
CA GLU A 469 29.34 30.74 10.81
C GLU A 469 28.40 29.90 11.68
N GLY A 470 27.41 29.24 11.08
CA GLY A 470 26.48 28.34 11.78
C GLY A 470 27.18 27.19 12.51
N LEU A 471 28.31 26.70 12.00
CA LEU A 471 29.09 25.61 12.61
C LEU A 471 29.86 26.05 13.87
N ARG A 472 29.92 27.35 14.14
CA ARG A 472 30.56 27.94 15.33
C ARG A 472 29.60 28.85 16.11
N THR A 473 28.29 28.61 15.99
CA THR A 473 27.24 29.40 16.64
C THR A 473 26.66 28.67 17.85
N ILE A 474 26.42 29.42 18.94
CA ILE A 474 25.71 28.98 20.15
C ILE A 474 24.43 29.80 20.38
N PHE A 475 23.51 29.28 21.19
CA PHE A 475 22.17 29.84 21.41
C PHE A 475 21.90 30.06 22.90
N ARG A 476 22.07 31.30 23.37
CA ARG A 476 21.91 31.64 24.80
C ARG A 476 20.74 32.60 25.04
N LEU A 477 20.37 32.76 26.30
CA LEU A 477 19.41 33.79 26.71
C LEU A 477 20.14 35.10 27.00
N GLU A 478 19.60 36.20 26.49
CA GLU A 478 19.99 37.57 26.82
C GLU A 478 18.72 38.38 27.08
N ASN A 479 18.59 38.93 28.30
CA ASN A 479 17.39 39.65 28.74
C ASN A 479 16.07 38.88 28.49
N GLU A 480 16.05 37.58 28.82
CA GLU A 480 14.90 36.67 28.62
C GLU A 480 14.54 36.37 27.16
N HIS A 481 15.34 36.82 26.19
CA HIS A 481 15.17 36.49 24.78
C HIS A 481 16.29 35.56 24.28
N PRO A 482 15.98 34.56 23.44
CA PRO A 482 17.02 33.74 22.84
C PRO A 482 17.78 34.56 21.78
N VAL A 483 19.10 34.48 21.82
CA VAL A 483 20.02 35.10 20.88
C VAL A 483 21.04 34.08 20.37
N GLN A 484 21.54 34.30 19.16
CA GLN A 484 22.63 33.53 18.55
C GLN A 484 23.95 34.31 18.67
N GLU A 485 24.98 33.64 19.13
CA GLU A 485 26.33 34.18 19.27
C GLU A 485 27.31 33.35 18.46
N ILE A 486 28.14 34.04 17.66
CA ILE A 486 29.11 33.42 16.77
C ILE A 486 30.47 33.44 17.45
N LEU A 487 31.03 32.27 17.74
CA LEU A 487 32.32 32.13 18.41
C LEU A 487 33.46 32.45 17.42
N PRO A 488 34.42 33.32 17.76
CA PRO A 488 35.52 33.67 16.86
C PRO A 488 36.46 32.49 16.60
N ASP A 489 36.69 31.67 17.63
CA ASP A 489 37.51 30.47 17.57
C ASP A 489 36.67 29.27 18.02
N PHE A 490 36.69 28.19 17.24
CA PHE A 490 36.04 26.94 17.58
C PHE A 490 36.85 25.76 17.02
N VAL A 491 37.13 24.77 17.86
CA VAL A 491 37.84 23.54 17.46
C VAL A 491 36.81 22.49 17.10
N ALA A 492 36.99 21.84 15.94
CA ALA A 492 36.08 20.81 15.46
C ALA A 492 35.86 19.69 16.50
N PRO A 493 34.59 19.36 16.85
CA PRO A 493 34.23 18.24 17.70
C PRO A 493 34.32 16.92 16.91
N TYR A 494 35.55 16.54 16.58
CA TYR A 494 35.88 15.43 15.68
C TYR A 494 36.71 14.34 16.38
N GLN A 495 36.33 13.07 16.18
CA GLN A 495 37.06 11.90 16.67
C GLN A 495 37.41 10.91 15.55
N LEU A 496 38.57 10.25 15.67
CA LEU A 496 38.95 9.09 14.85
C LEU A 496 38.82 7.83 15.72
N ILE A 497 37.98 6.90 15.31
CA ILE A 497 37.73 5.62 16.00
C ILE A 497 38.25 4.50 15.12
N ASP A 498 39.21 3.73 15.62
CA ASP A 498 39.82 2.61 14.87
C ASP A 498 39.21 1.27 15.29
N LEU A 499 38.40 0.68 14.40
CA LEU A 499 37.80 -0.64 14.59
C LEU A 499 38.59 -1.77 13.94
N THR A 500 39.73 -1.49 13.29
CA THR A 500 40.61 -2.54 12.74
C THR A 500 41.11 -3.56 13.77
N PRO A 501 41.21 -3.26 15.09
CA PRO A 501 41.51 -4.27 16.10
C PRO A 501 40.33 -5.20 16.47
N VAL A 502 39.09 -4.83 16.10
CA VAL A 502 37.88 -5.60 16.38
C VAL A 502 37.71 -6.69 15.32
N PRO A 503 37.35 -7.94 15.69
CA PRO A 503 37.08 -9.00 14.70
C PRO A 503 35.98 -8.62 13.71
N ASP A 504 36.17 -8.90 12.42
CA ASP A 504 35.23 -8.53 11.34
C ASP A 504 33.77 -8.91 11.62
N ALA A 505 33.54 -10.07 12.25
CA ALA A 505 32.19 -10.55 12.59
C ALA A 505 31.46 -9.67 13.65
N GLU A 506 32.19 -8.86 14.42
CA GLU A 506 31.67 -7.97 15.45
C GLU A 506 31.73 -6.49 15.04
N GLN A 507 32.41 -6.16 13.94
CA GLN A 507 32.62 -4.77 13.51
C GLN A 507 31.32 -4.05 13.15
N ASP A 508 30.39 -4.72 12.46
CA ASP A 508 29.10 -4.10 12.08
C ASP A 508 28.24 -3.78 13.31
N ASP A 509 28.19 -4.68 14.30
CA ASP A 509 27.46 -4.46 15.55
C ASP A 509 28.09 -3.30 16.37
N GLN A 510 29.42 -3.24 16.44
CA GLN A 510 30.13 -2.14 17.11
C GLN A 510 29.95 -0.81 16.37
N LEU A 511 29.98 -0.81 15.04
CA LEU A 511 29.70 0.37 14.23
C LEU A 511 28.28 0.89 14.50
N GLN A 512 27.28 0.01 14.55
CA GLN A 512 25.91 0.41 14.86
C GLN A 512 25.79 1.00 16.28
N GLN A 513 26.43 0.38 17.28
CA GLN A 513 26.47 0.93 18.65
C GLN A 513 27.11 2.32 18.71
N ILE A 514 28.17 2.56 17.93
CA ILE A 514 28.80 3.88 17.83
C ILE A 514 27.83 4.88 17.20
N ILE A 515 27.18 4.50 16.09
CA ILE A 515 26.17 5.36 15.44
C ILE A 515 25.07 5.72 16.44
N ASP A 516 24.47 4.73 17.11
CA ASP A 516 23.39 4.95 18.06
C ASP A 516 23.82 5.85 19.22
N TYR A 517 25.01 5.63 19.78
CA TYR A 517 25.59 6.50 20.80
C TYR A 517 25.68 7.95 20.30
N TYR A 518 26.31 8.16 19.14
CA TYR A 518 26.45 9.48 18.54
C TYR A 518 25.12 10.10 18.11
N VAL A 519 24.06 9.33 17.85
CA VAL A 519 22.74 9.87 17.52
C VAL A 519 22.02 10.31 18.79
N GLN A 520 22.10 9.51 19.86
CA GLN A 520 21.31 9.71 21.09
C GLN A 520 21.90 10.73 22.06
N GLN A 521 23.21 11.05 21.98
CA GLN A 521 23.80 12.05 22.88
C GLN A 521 23.12 13.42 22.74
N PRO A 522 22.63 14.06 23.80
CA PRO A 522 22.00 15.39 23.70
C PRO A 522 23.02 16.48 23.36
N PHE A 523 22.53 17.62 22.86
CA PHE A 523 23.34 18.82 22.64
C PHE A 523 23.05 19.87 23.71
N ASP A 524 24.09 20.47 24.29
CA ASP A 524 23.95 21.74 25.03
C ASP A 524 24.20 22.90 24.05
N ILE A 525 23.11 23.32 23.40
CA ILE A 525 23.14 24.36 22.36
C ILE A 525 23.51 25.75 22.93
N ALA A 526 23.49 25.94 24.25
CA ALA A 526 23.78 27.22 24.89
C ALA A 526 25.27 27.46 25.10
N THR A 527 26.06 26.39 25.23
CA THR A 527 27.50 26.49 25.53
C THR A 527 28.39 25.93 24.44
N THR A 528 27.85 25.05 23.58
CA THR A 528 28.63 24.37 22.53
C THR A 528 27.89 24.41 21.19
N PRO A 529 28.59 24.67 20.05
CA PRO A 529 27.99 24.55 18.74
C PRO A 529 27.39 23.16 18.51
N ALA A 530 26.18 23.12 17.95
CA ALA A 530 25.31 21.96 18.00
C ALA A 530 25.59 20.92 16.90
N TRP A 531 26.83 20.44 16.80
CA TRP A 531 27.21 19.35 15.90
C TRP A 531 28.41 18.55 16.43
N ARG A 532 28.58 17.34 15.90
CA ARG A 532 29.71 16.44 16.20
C ARG A 532 30.00 15.51 15.02
N MET A 533 31.23 15.03 14.94
CA MET A 533 31.67 14.19 13.83
C MET A 533 32.62 13.08 14.30
N ALA A 534 32.56 11.92 13.63
CA ALA A 534 33.51 10.84 13.79
C ALA A 534 33.91 10.25 12.44
N THR A 535 35.19 9.87 12.31
CA THR A 535 35.65 8.93 11.29
C THR A 535 35.84 7.58 11.96
N ILE A 536 35.14 6.56 11.48
CA ILE A 536 35.24 5.18 11.96
C ILE A 536 36.03 4.38 10.91
N LYS A 537 37.22 3.92 11.25
CA LYS A 537 38.08 3.12 10.38
C LYS A 537 37.76 1.64 10.53
N LEU A 538 37.31 1.01 9.45
CA LEU A 538 36.98 -0.43 9.38
C LEU A 538 38.15 -1.23 8.80
N ALA A 539 38.85 -0.66 7.82
CA ALA A 539 40.05 -1.23 7.22
C ALA A 539 40.99 -0.11 6.74
N ALA A 540 42.10 -0.46 6.07
CA ALA A 540 43.06 0.53 5.56
C ALA A 540 42.43 1.53 4.57
N GLU A 541 41.49 1.09 3.74
CA GLU A 541 40.82 1.89 2.71
C GLU A 541 39.29 1.91 2.87
N HIS A 542 38.77 1.50 4.03
CA HIS A 542 37.33 1.47 4.30
C HIS A 542 37.03 2.21 5.59
N HIS A 543 36.26 3.29 5.46
CA HIS A 543 35.90 4.17 6.57
C HIS A 543 34.39 4.49 6.54
N VAL A 544 33.86 4.88 7.69
CA VAL A 544 32.52 5.47 7.80
C VAL A 544 32.67 6.84 8.44
N LEU A 545 32.20 7.87 7.76
CA LEU A 545 32.13 9.22 8.29
C LEU A 545 30.74 9.45 8.86
N LEU A 546 30.66 9.73 10.15
CA LEU A 546 29.42 10.04 10.84
C LEU A 546 29.41 11.52 11.23
N VAL A 547 28.39 12.24 10.81
CA VAL A 547 28.11 13.61 11.28
C VAL A 547 26.73 13.65 11.90
N VAL A 548 26.61 14.25 13.07
CA VAL A 548 25.34 14.48 13.76
C VAL A 548 25.22 15.95 14.06
N VAL A 549 24.17 16.58 13.57
CA VAL A 549 23.94 18.02 13.69
C VAL A 549 22.56 18.28 14.25
N HIS A 550 22.38 19.29 15.09
CA HIS A 550 21.06 19.72 15.54
C HIS A 550 20.35 20.53 14.46
N HIS A 551 19.04 20.31 14.29
CA HIS A 551 18.19 20.98 13.28
C HIS A 551 18.09 22.52 13.46
N ILE A 552 18.74 23.11 14.47
CA ILE A 552 18.76 24.58 14.71
C ILE A 552 19.82 25.33 13.90
N ILE A 553 20.85 24.62 13.39
CA ILE A 553 21.89 25.18 12.52
C ILE A 553 21.92 24.52 11.14
N PHE A 554 20.96 23.65 10.85
CA PHE A 554 21.05 22.70 9.75
C PHE A 554 19.67 22.25 9.29
N ASP A 555 19.51 22.07 7.99
CA ASP A 555 18.34 21.48 7.34
C ASP A 555 18.79 20.49 6.24
N GLN A 556 17.84 19.84 5.58
CA GLN A 556 18.16 18.84 4.56
C GLN A 556 18.94 19.44 3.37
N TRP A 557 18.69 20.70 3.01
CA TRP A 557 19.46 21.39 1.97
C TRP A 557 20.91 21.65 2.42
N SER A 558 21.10 22.08 3.67
CA SER A 558 22.42 22.27 4.28
C SER A 558 23.24 20.97 4.31
N ALA A 559 22.60 19.80 4.41
CA ALA A 559 23.29 18.51 4.36
C ALA A 559 24.03 18.30 3.03
N GLY A 560 23.36 18.59 1.90
CA GLY A 560 23.97 18.51 0.58
C GLY A 560 25.13 19.48 0.42
N LEU A 561 24.93 20.75 0.83
CA LEU A 561 25.97 21.78 0.80
C LEU A 561 27.19 21.41 1.66
N PHE A 562 26.95 20.92 2.87
CA PHE A 562 28.00 20.54 3.82
C PHE A 562 28.92 19.48 3.22
N TRP A 563 28.35 18.40 2.70
CA TRP A 563 29.15 17.32 2.14
C TRP A 563 29.84 17.71 0.84
N ASN A 564 29.16 18.45 -0.04
CA ASN A 564 29.77 18.93 -1.27
C ASN A 564 30.97 19.85 -0.99
N ASP A 565 30.80 20.88 -0.16
CA ASP A 565 31.89 21.79 0.21
C ASP A 565 33.03 21.04 0.92
N LEU A 566 32.71 20.12 1.84
CA LEU A 566 33.73 19.36 2.58
C LEU A 566 34.58 18.47 1.65
N VAL A 567 33.96 17.77 0.69
CA VAL A 567 34.68 16.93 -0.27
C VAL A 567 35.51 17.77 -1.23
N LEU A 568 34.99 18.90 -1.72
CA LEU A 568 35.73 19.82 -2.60
C LEU A 568 36.94 20.45 -1.89
N LEU A 569 36.78 20.86 -0.62
CA LEU A 569 37.89 21.36 0.18
C LEU A 569 38.94 20.29 0.40
N TYR A 570 38.52 19.05 0.68
CA TYR A 570 39.43 17.92 0.85
C TYR A 570 40.22 17.63 -0.43
N GLU A 571 39.54 17.59 -1.58
CA GLU A 571 40.19 17.40 -2.90
C GLU A 571 41.18 18.52 -3.23
N GLY A 572 40.83 19.78 -2.95
CA GLY A 572 41.71 20.93 -3.13
C GLY A 572 42.96 20.88 -2.24
N LEU A 573 42.88 20.26 -1.06
CA LEU A 573 44.04 20.03 -0.17
C LEU A 573 44.93 18.86 -0.62
N LEU A 574 44.40 17.93 -1.41
CA LEU A 574 45.15 16.82 -2.00
C LEU A 574 45.90 17.23 -3.28
N THR A 575 45.37 18.20 -4.02
CA THR A 575 45.89 18.69 -5.30
C THR A 575 46.73 19.96 -5.13
N ALA A 576 47.49 20.34 -6.16
CA ALA A 576 48.29 21.57 -6.15
C ALA A 576 47.44 22.85 -6.38
N ASP A 577 46.16 22.69 -6.71
CA ASP A 577 45.25 23.78 -7.07
C ASP A 577 44.73 24.56 -5.85
N GLY A 578 44.88 23.99 -4.64
CA GLY A 578 44.50 24.60 -3.36
C GLY A 578 43.00 24.51 -3.07
N ALA A 579 42.63 24.58 -1.79
CA ALA A 579 41.24 24.54 -1.33
C ALA A 579 40.58 25.93 -1.45
N ASN A 580 40.07 26.26 -2.63
CA ASN A 580 39.45 27.57 -2.89
C ASN A 580 37.98 27.45 -3.31
N LEU A 581 37.06 27.83 -2.42
CA LEU A 581 35.62 27.95 -2.71
C LEU A 581 35.20 29.43 -2.77
N PRO A 582 34.22 29.81 -3.62
CA PRO A 582 33.70 31.19 -3.67
C PRO A 582 33.26 31.70 -2.30
N ALA A 583 33.53 32.97 -1.98
CA ALA A 583 33.12 33.56 -0.70
C ALA A 583 31.59 33.53 -0.53
N VAL A 584 31.12 33.27 0.69
CA VAL A 584 29.70 33.36 1.04
C VAL A 584 29.40 34.81 1.44
N PRO A 585 28.65 35.59 0.64
CA PRO A 585 28.57 37.06 0.79
C PRO A 585 27.77 37.52 2.02
N VAL A 586 26.85 36.69 2.49
CA VAL A 586 26.05 36.89 3.71
C VAL A 586 25.98 35.57 4.48
N GLN A 587 25.75 35.62 5.78
CA GLN A 587 25.66 34.45 6.64
C GLN A 587 24.30 34.39 7.32
N TYR A 588 24.05 33.28 8.04
CA TYR A 588 22.75 33.05 8.66
C TYR A 588 22.27 34.17 9.62
N PRO A 589 23.12 34.78 10.47
CA PRO A 589 22.71 35.90 11.33
C PRO A 589 22.21 37.13 10.54
N ASP A 590 22.78 37.38 9.35
CA ASP A 590 22.36 38.48 8.48
C ASP A 590 20.93 38.24 7.97
N PHE A 591 20.64 37.00 7.58
CA PHE A 591 19.29 36.57 7.21
C PHE A 591 18.30 36.67 8.39
N ALA A 592 18.72 36.27 9.60
CA ALA A 592 17.85 36.31 10.77
C ALA A 592 17.41 37.74 11.13
N VAL A 593 18.33 38.71 11.09
CA VAL A 593 18.00 40.13 11.29
C VAL A 593 17.09 40.64 10.19
N TRP A 594 17.46 40.39 8.93
CA TRP A 594 16.65 40.79 7.78
C TRP A 594 15.21 40.26 7.86
N GLN A 595 15.04 38.98 8.22
CA GLN A 595 13.72 38.34 8.33
C GLN A 595 12.86 39.02 9.40
N ARG A 596 13.43 39.35 10.56
CA ARG A 596 12.72 40.03 11.66
C ARG A 596 12.33 41.45 11.29
N GLU A 597 13.18 42.17 10.57
CA GLU A 597 12.94 43.57 10.18
C GLU A 597 11.94 43.71 9.04
N TRP A 598 11.94 42.77 8.08
CA TRP A 598 11.01 42.80 6.96
C TRP A 598 9.62 42.26 7.32
N LEU A 599 9.56 41.15 8.07
CA LEU A 599 8.31 40.44 8.36
C LEU A 599 7.56 41.03 9.55
N GLN A 600 7.17 42.31 9.44
CA GLN A 600 6.40 43.03 10.46
C GLN A 600 5.43 44.02 9.80
N GLY A 601 4.49 44.55 10.60
CA GLY A 601 3.53 45.55 10.14
C GLY A 601 2.67 45.07 8.96
N GLU A 602 2.62 45.85 7.89
CA GLU A 602 1.80 45.58 6.70
C GLU A 602 2.20 44.30 5.96
N ALA A 603 3.51 44.00 5.85
CA ALA A 603 4.01 42.80 5.20
C ALA A 603 3.51 41.52 5.91
N LEU A 604 3.62 41.48 7.24
CA LEU A 604 3.09 40.37 8.04
C LEU A 604 1.55 40.25 7.92
N ALA A 605 0.83 41.39 7.96
CA ALA A 605 -0.62 41.40 7.86
C ALA A 605 -1.12 40.85 6.51
N GLN A 606 -0.44 41.20 5.41
CA GLN A 606 -0.75 40.69 4.08
C GLN A 606 -0.59 39.16 4.00
N MET A 607 0.54 38.64 4.50
CA MET A 607 0.83 37.20 4.47
C MET A 607 -0.09 36.39 5.38
N LEU A 608 -0.48 36.94 6.53
CA LEU A 608 -1.45 36.30 7.44
C LEU A 608 -2.86 36.24 6.84
N GLY A 609 -3.23 37.16 5.94
CA GLY A 609 -4.57 37.25 5.37
C GLY A 609 -5.02 35.93 4.71
N TYR A 610 -4.18 35.38 3.84
CA TYR A 610 -4.43 34.09 3.18
C TYR A 610 -4.60 32.95 4.19
N TRP A 611 -3.64 32.79 5.11
CA TRP A 611 -3.65 31.68 6.06
C TRP A 611 -4.80 31.75 7.07
N ARG A 612 -5.27 32.95 7.44
CA ARG A 612 -6.47 33.15 8.28
C ARG A 612 -7.73 32.61 7.63
N GLU A 613 -7.84 32.74 6.32
CA GLU A 613 -8.98 32.21 5.57
C GLU A 613 -8.85 30.70 5.41
N GLN A 614 -7.68 30.22 4.98
CA GLN A 614 -7.44 28.79 4.73
C GLN A 614 -7.54 27.92 5.97
N LEU A 615 -7.11 28.41 7.14
CA LEU A 615 -7.08 27.64 8.39
C LEU A 615 -8.28 27.93 9.31
N ARG A 616 -9.29 28.63 8.79
CA ARG A 616 -10.53 28.86 9.53
C ARG A 616 -11.24 27.53 9.79
N ASP A 617 -11.64 27.32 11.05
CA ASP A 617 -12.41 26.16 11.50
C ASP A 617 -11.77 24.81 11.11
N VAL A 618 -10.43 24.77 11.06
CA VAL A 618 -9.68 23.57 10.70
C VAL A 618 -9.88 22.49 11.77
N ALA A 619 -10.34 21.32 11.34
CA ALA A 619 -10.56 20.19 12.24
C ALA A 619 -9.25 19.41 12.45
N THR A 620 -9.04 18.92 13.66
CA THR A 620 -7.96 17.98 13.96
C THR A 620 -8.20 16.67 13.20
N LEU A 621 -7.14 16.11 12.61
CA LEU A 621 -7.22 14.81 11.98
C LEU A 621 -7.29 13.70 13.04
N THR A 622 -8.32 12.85 12.95
CA THR A 622 -8.56 11.74 13.89
C THR A 622 -8.19 10.41 13.24
N PHE A 623 -6.90 10.22 12.98
CA PHE A 623 -6.40 8.97 12.43
C PHE A 623 -6.48 7.83 13.47
N PRO A 624 -6.94 6.61 13.10
CA PRO A 624 -7.08 5.51 14.05
C PRO A 624 -5.72 5.01 14.54
N THR A 625 -5.52 5.00 15.87
CA THR A 625 -4.28 4.54 16.52
C THR A 625 -4.47 3.15 17.14
N ASP A 626 -3.39 2.35 17.19
CA ASP A 626 -3.40 1.03 17.84
C ASP A 626 -3.35 1.14 19.37
N ARG A 627 -2.82 2.26 19.86
CA ARG A 627 -2.62 2.57 21.29
C ARG A 627 -3.25 3.91 21.64
N PRO A 628 -3.68 4.12 22.90
CA PRO A 628 -4.22 5.41 23.33
C PRO A 628 -3.16 6.50 23.27
N ARG A 629 -3.55 7.70 22.82
CA ARG A 629 -2.64 8.85 22.75
C ARG A 629 -2.14 9.27 24.13
N PRO A 630 -0.83 9.43 24.34
CA PRO A 630 -0.29 10.00 25.57
C PRO A 630 -0.68 11.49 25.75
N PRO A 631 -0.77 12.00 27.00
CA PRO A 631 -1.14 13.39 27.27
C PRO A 631 -0.08 14.42 26.81
N MET A 632 1.16 13.98 26.60
CA MET A 632 2.25 14.76 26.02
C MET A 632 2.79 14.03 24.80
N GLN A 633 3.12 14.76 23.74
CA GLN A 633 3.70 14.19 22.55
C GLN A 633 5.02 13.47 22.88
N THR A 634 5.12 12.21 22.48
CA THR A 634 6.35 11.43 22.54
C THR A 634 7.02 11.39 21.17
N PHE A 635 8.28 10.95 21.14
CA PHE A 635 9.09 10.95 19.92
C PHE A 635 9.73 9.59 19.63
N ASN A 636 9.35 8.55 20.37
CA ASN A 636 9.77 7.18 20.10
C ASN A 636 9.25 6.79 18.72
N GLY A 637 10.14 6.37 17.83
CA GLY A 637 9.77 6.06 16.47
C GLY A 637 10.40 4.80 15.92
N ASP A 638 9.83 4.34 14.82
CA ASP A 638 10.38 3.31 13.97
C ASP A 638 9.96 3.63 12.52
N MET A 639 10.47 2.88 11.54
CA MET A 639 10.19 3.13 10.13
C MET A 639 9.76 1.90 9.35
N VAL A 640 8.89 2.12 8.38
CA VAL A 640 8.53 1.17 7.34
C VAL A 640 9.02 1.69 6.00
N LEU A 641 9.63 0.82 5.21
CA LEU A 641 10.08 1.14 3.85
C LEU A 641 9.40 0.22 2.84
N ARG A 642 8.90 0.82 1.75
CA ARG A 642 8.32 0.12 0.60
C ARG A 642 8.88 0.66 -0.71
N GLU A 643 9.22 -0.23 -1.62
CA GLU A 643 9.66 0.13 -2.96
C GLU A 643 8.46 0.50 -3.84
N ILE A 644 8.56 1.62 -4.56
CA ILE A 644 7.61 2.02 -5.59
C ILE A 644 8.03 1.32 -6.90
N PRO A 645 7.20 0.42 -7.46
CA PRO A 645 7.53 -0.28 -8.70
C PRO A 645 7.82 0.70 -9.84
N ALA A 646 8.82 0.40 -10.67
CA ALA A 646 9.24 1.29 -11.76
C ALA A 646 8.13 1.58 -12.79
N ASP A 647 7.22 0.63 -13.02
CA ASP A 647 6.04 0.84 -13.87
C ASP A 647 5.05 1.82 -13.22
N LEU A 648 4.87 1.75 -11.90
CA LEU A 648 4.06 2.72 -11.15
C LEU A 648 4.67 4.11 -11.20
N VAL A 649 5.99 4.26 -11.02
CA VAL A 649 6.69 5.54 -11.21
C VAL A 649 6.44 6.11 -12.61
N GLY A 650 6.51 5.27 -13.64
CA GLY A 650 6.21 5.65 -15.02
C GLY A 650 4.78 6.18 -15.18
N ARG A 651 3.80 5.51 -14.56
CA ARG A 651 2.39 5.93 -14.56
C ARG A 651 2.16 7.23 -13.78
N ILE A 652 2.74 7.39 -12.60
CA ILE A 652 2.69 8.65 -11.82
C ILE A 652 3.20 9.82 -12.66
N ARG A 653 4.35 9.66 -13.33
CA ARG A 653 4.90 10.70 -14.24
C ARG A 653 3.99 10.96 -15.43
N ALA A 654 3.36 9.93 -16.00
CA ALA A 654 2.42 10.07 -17.11
C ALA A 654 1.15 10.83 -16.68
N THR A 655 0.56 10.49 -15.53
CA THR A 655 -0.59 11.20 -14.95
C THR A 655 -0.26 12.66 -14.69
N GLY A 656 0.90 12.95 -14.08
CA GLY A 656 1.34 14.33 -13.86
C GLY A 656 1.41 15.13 -15.17
N ARG A 657 1.99 14.56 -16.23
CA ARG A 657 2.04 15.20 -17.56
C ARG A 657 0.67 15.41 -18.18
N ALA A 658 -0.24 14.44 -18.08
CA ALA A 658 -1.57 14.53 -18.66
C ALA A 658 -2.41 15.65 -18.02
N GLU A 659 -2.31 15.81 -16.70
CA GLU A 659 -3.12 16.77 -15.93
C GLU A 659 -2.40 18.11 -15.67
N ASN A 660 -1.20 18.31 -16.24
CA ASN A 660 -0.34 19.47 -15.99
C ASN A 660 -0.07 19.72 -14.49
N VAL A 661 0.19 18.64 -13.75
CA VAL A 661 0.55 18.66 -12.32
C VAL A 661 1.89 17.97 -12.09
N THR A 662 2.56 18.27 -10.97
CA THR A 662 3.80 17.57 -10.62
C THR A 662 3.49 16.18 -10.06
N HIS A 663 4.47 15.27 -10.13
CA HIS A 663 4.34 13.97 -9.48
C HIS A 663 4.18 14.09 -7.95
N PHE A 664 4.72 15.15 -7.32
CA PHE A 664 4.43 15.50 -5.92
C PHE A 664 2.93 15.70 -5.70
N MET A 665 2.26 16.50 -6.53
CA MET A 665 0.82 16.74 -6.42
C MET A 665 0.00 15.46 -6.60
N VAL A 666 0.42 14.56 -7.50
CA VAL A 666 -0.22 13.24 -7.68
C VAL A 666 -0.11 12.40 -6.40
N MET A 667 1.09 12.33 -5.84
CA MET A 667 1.33 11.55 -4.63
C MET A 667 0.62 12.15 -3.40
N LEU A 668 0.62 13.47 -3.26
CA LEU A 668 -0.10 14.18 -2.20
C LEU A 668 -1.62 13.98 -2.30
N ALA A 669 -2.21 14.09 -3.50
CA ALA A 669 -3.65 13.87 -3.69
C ALA A 669 -4.05 12.42 -3.36
N ALA A 670 -3.26 11.44 -3.79
CA ALA A 670 -3.47 10.04 -3.42
C ALA A 670 -3.32 9.82 -1.91
N PHE A 671 -2.39 10.52 -1.25
CA PHE A 671 -2.20 10.42 0.19
C PHE A 671 -3.37 11.03 0.97
N ASN A 672 -3.87 12.19 0.56
CA ASN A 672 -5.05 12.79 1.18
C ASN A 672 -6.30 11.93 0.99
N LEU A 673 -6.43 11.26 -0.16
CA LEU A 673 -7.48 10.26 -0.37
C LEU A 673 -7.31 9.05 0.57
N LEU A 674 -6.08 8.56 0.77
CA LEU A 674 -5.82 7.48 1.74
C LEU A 674 -6.25 7.89 3.15
N LEU A 675 -5.90 9.10 3.60
CA LEU A 675 -6.30 9.61 4.91
C LEU A 675 -7.82 9.69 5.02
N GLN A 676 -8.52 10.19 3.99
CA GLN A 676 -9.99 10.21 3.96
C GLN A 676 -10.59 8.80 4.08
N LYS A 677 -10.00 7.77 3.46
CA LYS A 677 -10.49 6.38 3.57
C LYS A 677 -10.34 5.80 4.98
N TYR A 678 -9.38 6.29 5.75
CA TYR A 678 -9.13 5.85 7.13
C TYR A 678 -9.94 6.64 8.18
N THR A 679 -10.23 7.90 7.92
CA THR A 679 -10.87 8.80 8.90
C THR A 679 -12.32 9.17 8.57
N ASP A 680 -12.76 8.91 7.34
CA ASP A 680 -14.01 9.42 6.75
C ASP A 680 -14.13 10.95 6.74
N GLN A 681 -13.04 11.68 7.07
CA GLN A 681 -13.00 13.14 7.08
C GLN A 681 -12.82 13.67 5.66
N GLN A 682 -13.72 14.56 5.23
CA GLN A 682 -13.67 15.20 3.91
C GLN A 682 -12.70 16.39 3.85
N ASP A 683 -12.31 16.94 5.00
CA ASP A 683 -11.35 18.02 5.15
C ASP A 683 -10.10 17.46 5.81
N VAL A 684 -9.03 17.31 5.03
CA VAL A 684 -7.79 16.66 5.44
C VAL A 684 -6.65 17.66 5.42
N VAL A 685 -5.88 17.70 6.50
CA VAL A 685 -4.78 18.66 6.67
C VAL A 685 -3.49 17.90 6.94
N VAL A 686 -2.48 18.16 6.12
CA VAL A 686 -1.14 17.58 6.27
C VAL A 686 -0.07 18.67 6.25
N GLY A 687 1.01 18.46 7.00
CA GLY A 687 2.19 19.29 6.89
C GLY A 687 2.98 18.93 5.64
N VAL A 688 3.53 19.93 4.94
CA VAL A 688 4.48 19.73 3.84
C VAL A 688 5.71 20.62 4.07
N PRO A 689 6.93 20.07 4.16
CA PRO A 689 8.11 20.88 4.34
C PRO A 689 8.52 21.54 3.01
N VAL A 690 9.03 22.77 3.09
CA VAL A 690 9.61 23.51 1.96
C VAL A 690 10.97 24.07 2.36
N ALA A 691 11.92 24.08 1.43
CA ALA A 691 13.29 24.54 1.70
C ALA A 691 13.37 26.02 2.08
N ASN A 692 12.41 26.85 1.62
CA ASN A 692 12.35 28.29 1.86
C ASN A 692 13.62 29.07 1.44
N ARG A 693 14.35 28.57 0.43
CA ARG A 693 15.59 29.14 -0.11
C ARG A 693 15.38 29.71 -1.52
N HIS A 694 14.34 30.52 -1.66
CA HIS A 694 13.97 31.12 -2.94
C HIS A 694 14.82 32.36 -3.28
N ARG A 695 15.79 32.78 -2.46
CA ARG A 695 16.70 33.90 -2.77
C ARG A 695 18.12 33.40 -3.03
N LEU A 696 18.75 33.88 -4.10
CA LEU A 696 20.15 33.58 -4.43
C LEU A 696 21.12 33.83 -3.27
N ALA A 697 20.88 34.89 -2.49
CA ALA A 697 21.75 35.27 -1.37
C ALA A 697 21.84 34.21 -0.26
N VAL A 698 20.83 33.34 -0.11
CA VAL A 698 20.78 32.32 0.96
C VAL A 698 20.95 30.88 0.45
N GLU A 699 21.12 30.69 -0.85
CA GLU A 699 21.18 29.36 -1.48
C GLU A 699 22.36 28.52 -0.97
N ASN A 700 23.50 29.17 -0.70
CA ASN A 700 24.76 28.52 -0.30
C ASN A 700 25.11 28.68 1.19
N ILE A 701 24.12 29.01 2.04
CA ILE A 701 24.32 29.19 3.49
C ILE A 701 23.93 27.92 4.24
N ILE A 702 24.79 27.42 5.13
CA ILE A 702 24.41 26.37 6.08
C ILE A 702 23.55 26.98 7.20
N GLY A 703 22.35 26.44 7.41
CA GLY A 703 21.40 26.94 8.40
C GLY A 703 20.00 26.33 8.27
N THR A 704 19.09 26.71 9.17
CA THR A 704 17.73 26.16 9.24
C THR A 704 16.72 27.05 8.52
N PHE A 705 16.55 26.84 7.21
CA PHE A 705 15.60 27.63 6.42
C PHE A 705 14.26 26.93 6.26
N VAL A 706 14.22 25.60 6.43
CA VAL A 706 13.00 24.79 6.23
C VAL A 706 11.78 25.42 6.92
N ASN A 707 10.70 25.53 6.16
CA ASN A 707 9.39 25.95 6.67
C ASN A 707 8.38 24.81 6.49
N SER A 708 7.32 24.79 7.30
CA SER A 708 6.24 23.80 7.21
C SER A 708 4.96 24.47 6.70
N LEU A 709 4.49 24.07 5.52
CA LEU A 709 3.22 24.54 4.97
C LEU A 709 2.08 23.65 5.42
N VAL A 710 0.95 24.27 5.77
CA VAL A 710 -0.27 23.56 6.17
C VAL A 710 -1.13 23.32 4.93
N MET A 711 -1.09 22.12 4.36
CA MET A 711 -1.84 21.79 3.15
C MET A 711 -3.21 21.23 3.52
N ARG A 712 -4.24 22.08 3.43
CA ARG A 712 -5.66 21.71 3.63
C ARG A 712 -6.28 21.28 2.31
N SER A 713 -6.86 20.07 2.27
CA SER A 713 -7.50 19.50 1.09
C SER A 713 -8.97 19.20 1.35
N ASP A 714 -9.83 19.67 0.46
CA ASP A 714 -11.27 19.39 0.45
C ASP A 714 -11.59 18.25 -0.54
N LEU A 715 -12.03 17.12 0.01
CA LEU A 715 -12.46 15.92 -0.71
C LEU A 715 -13.99 15.83 -0.83
N SER A 716 -14.74 16.84 -0.35
CA SER A 716 -16.20 16.81 -0.36
C SER A 716 -16.80 16.79 -1.77
N GLY A 717 -17.98 16.17 -1.87
CA GLY A 717 -18.76 16.05 -3.10
C GLY A 717 -18.44 14.83 -3.97
N ASP A 718 -17.64 13.88 -3.46
CA ASP A 718 -17.18 12.69 -4.19
C ASP A 718 -16.61 13.02 -5.58
N PRO A 719 -15.62 13.93 -5.67
CA PRO A 719 -15.03 14.33 -6.94
C PRO A 719 -14.36 13.15 -7.64
N THR A 720 -14.12 13.29 -8.94
CA THR A 720 -13.17 12.41 -9.64
C THR A 720 -11.74 12.63 -9.14
N PHE A 721 -10.84 11.67 -9.34
CA PHE A 721 -9.44 11.89 -8.97
C PHE A 721 -8.79 13.02 -9.79
N ASN A 722 -9.18 13.20 -11.06
CA ASN A 722 -8.80 14.39 -11.86
C ASN A 722 -9.20 15.71 -11.18
N GLU A 723 -10.44 15.80 -10.70
CA GLU A 723 -10.93 16.99 -9.99
C GLU A 723 -10.19 17.20 -8.66
N LEU A 724 -9.91 16.12 -7.93
CA LEU A 724 -9.10 16.18 -6.71
C LEU A 724 -7.68 16.69 -7.03
N LEU A 725 -7.03 16.19 -8.10
CA LEU A 725 -5.73 16.68 -8.56
C LEU A 725 -5.76 18.17 -8.90
N ALA A 726 -6.82 18.64 -9.56
CA ALA A 726 -6.99 20.06 -9.85
C ALA A 726 -7.11 20.89 -8.57
N ARG A 727 -7.88 20.42 -7.57
CA ARG A 727 -7.95 21.06 -6.24
C ARG A 727 -6.59 21.07 -5.55
N THR A 728 -5.88 19.94 -5.53
CA THR A 728 -4.54 19.82 -4.94
C THR A 728 -3.54 20.74 -5.63
N ARG A 729 -3.62 20.90 -6.95
CA ARG A 729 -2.79 21.86 -7.70
C ARG A 729 -3.02 23.28 -7.21
N THR A 730 -4.27 23.73 -7.12
CA THR A 730 -4.62 25.07 -6.63
C THR A 730 -4.08 25.29 -5.22
N VAL A 731 -4.41 24.40 -4.28
CA VAL A 731 -3.94 24.48 -2.89
C VAL A 731 -2.42 24.56 -2.80
N THR A 732 -1.72 23.71 -3.56
CA THR A 732 -0.25 23.66 -3.55
C THR A 732 0.37 24.96 -4.07
N LEU A 733 -0.15 25.50 -5.19
CA LEU A 733 0.36 26.73 -5.78
C LEU A 733 0.09 27.95 -4.89
N ASP A 734 -1.11 28.04 -4.33
CA ASP A 734 -1.50 29.13 -3.43
C ASP A 734 -0.66 29.09 -2.13
N ALA A 735 -0.44 27.90 -1.57
CA ALA A 735 0.43 27.74 -0.41
C ALA A 735 1.89 28.12 -0.71
N TYR A 736 2.41 27.78 -1.89
CA TYR A 736 3.76 28.19 -2.30
C TYR A 736 3.91 29.70 -2.51
N ALA A 737 2.87 30.38 -2.98
CA ALA A 737 2.87 31.84 -3.09
C ALA A 737 2.98 32.54 -1.72
N HIS A 738 2.60 31.86 -0.64
CA HIS A 738 2.61 32.39 0.73
C HIS A 738 3.61 31.67 1.66
N GLN A 739 4.59 30.95 1.08
CA GLN A 739 5.50 30.07 1.83
C GLN A 739 6.50 30.79 2.74
N GLU A 740 6.65 32.10 2.58
CA GLU A 740 7.59 32.92 3.34
C GLU A 740 7.13 33.17 4.78
N LEU A 741 5.84 32.97 5.10
CA LEU A 741 5.33 33.11 6.46
C LEU A 741 5.80 31.91 7.30
N PRO A 742 6.60 32.10 8.35
CA PRO A 742 7.07 31.00 9.20
C PRO A 742 5.89 30.31 9.89
N PHE A 743 5.91 28.98 9.93
CA PHE A 743 4.89 28.18 10.60
C PHE A 743 4.69 28.58 12.07
N GLU A 744 5.75 28.99 12.74
CA GLU A 744 5.72 29.40 14.14
C GLU A 744 4.90 30.66 14.33
N LYS A 745 5.09 31.62 13.43
CA LYS A 745 4.35 32.89 13.45
C LYS A 745 2.89 32.63 13.11
N LEU A 746 2.63 31.69 12.20
CA LEU A 746 1.28 31.22 11.91
C LEU A 746 0.59 30.61 13.14
N VAL A 747 1.28 29.74 13.90
CA VAL A 747 0.76 29.15 15.15
C VAL A 747 0.52 30.22 16.21
N GLU A 748 1.47 31.14 16.41
CA GLU A 748 1.37 32.24 17.37
C GLU A 748 0.14 33.12 17.11
N GLU A 749 -0.15 33.43 15.84
CA GLU A 749 -1.21 34.36 15.45
C GLU A 749 -2.59 33.70 15.36
N LEU A 750 -2.67 32.42 15.00
CA LEU A 750 -3.95 31.76 14.66
C LEU A 750 -4.41 30.70 15.66
N GLN A 751 -3.52 30.11 16.45
CA GLN A 751 -3.88 29.02 17.35
C GLN A 751 -3.82 29.46 18.83
N THR A 752 -4.97 29.85 19.37
CA THR A 752 -5.09 30.40 20.72
C THR A 752 -5.02 29.36 21.85
N THR A 753 -5.30 28.09 21.56
CA THR A 753 -5.26 26.97 22.53
C THR A 753 -4.16 25.97 22.19
N ARG A 754 -3.29 25.71 23.18
CA ARG A 754 -2.19 24.74 23.08
C ARG A 754 -2.66 23.35 23.49
N ASP A 755 -2.46 22.38 22.61
CA ASP A 755 -2.55 20.95 22.91
C ASP A 755 -1.12 20.38 22.88
N PHE A 756 -0.63 19.87 24.02
CA PHE A 756 0.72 19.35 24.13
C PHE A 756 0.85 17.89 23.64
N SER A 757 -0.26 17.24 23.29
CA SER A 757 -0.30 15.87 22.77
C SER A 757 -0.17 15.77 21.25
N ARG A 758 -0.18 16.91 20.55
CA ARG A 758 -0.24 16.99 19.08
C ARG A 758 0.53 18.20 18.55
N THR A 759 1.00 18.09 17.31
CA THR A 759 1.50 19.25 16.56
C THR A 759 0.33 20.17 16.15
N PRO A 760 0.50 21.51 16.22
CA PRO A 760 -0.43 22.51 15.70
C PRO A 760 -0.84 22.27 14.24
N PHE A 761 -2.13 22.46 13.93
CA PHE A 761 -2.77 22.33 12.60
C PHE A 761 -2.75 20.95 11.91
N PHE A 762 -1.67 20.19 12.00
CA PHE A 762 -1.55 18.88 11.37
C PHE A 762 -0.84 17.90 12.29
N GLN A 763 -1.17 16.61 12.16
CA GLN A 763 -0.56 15.53 12.94
C GLN A 763 0.34 14.63 12.09
N ILE A 764 0.19 14.72 10.77
CA ILE A 764 0.87 13.90 9.78
C ILE A 764 1.61 14.81 8.81
N MET A 765 2.84 14.42 8.48
CA MET A 765 3.70 15.13 7.53
C MET A 765 3.78 14.34 6.22
N PHE A 766 3.66 15.01 5.08
CA PHE A 766 3.93 14.44 3.77
C PHE A 766 5.12 15.15 3.14
N ASN A 767 6.17 14.40 2.85
CA ASN A 767 7.41 14.90 2.29
C ASN A 767 7.73 14.18 0.97
N MET A 768 8.40 14.90 0.08
CA MET A 768 9.00 14.31 -1.10
C MET A 768 10.43 14.80 -1.24
N VAL A 769 11.37 13.85 -1.30
CA VAL A 769 12.79 14.13 -1.42
C VAL A 769 13.29 13.67 -2.78
N ASN A 770 14.01 14.57 -3.45
CA ASN A 770 14.90 14.20 -4.53
C ASN A 770 16.24 13.84 -3.87
N ALA A 771 16.84 12.71 -4.24
CA ALA A 771 17.98 12.11 -3.51
C ALA A 771 19.03 13.20 -3.15
N PRO A 772 19.24 13.50 -1.85
CA PRO A 772 20.00 14.68 -1.44
C PRO A 772 21.53 14.53 -1.56
N PHE A 773 22.03 13.33 -1.86
CA PHE A 773 23.45 13.05 -1.99
C PHE A 773 23.66 12.02 -3.10
N GLU A 774 24.17 12.47 -4.24
CA GLU A 774 24.72 11.56 -5.24
C GLU A 774 26.08 11.05 -4.78
N PRO A 775 26.48 9.80 -5.09
CA PRO A 775 27.83 9.34 -4.81
C PRO A 775 28.87 10.29 -5.39
N ILE A 776 29.79 10.78 -4.56
CA ILE A 776 30.86 11.70 -4.94
C ILE A 776 32.16 10.91 -4.99
N SER A 777 32.92 11.05 -6.08
CA SER A 777 34.29 10.50 -6.16
C SER A 777 35.27 11.65 -6.22
N ALA A 778 36.25 11.67 -5.32
CA ALA A 778 37.29 12.70 -5.26
C ALA A 778 38.66 12.06 -5.07
N ALA A 779 39.62 12.41 -5.93
CA ALA A 779 41.02 11.94 -5.86
C ALA A 779 41.22 10.40 -5.70
N GLY A 780 40.30 9.59 -6.23
CA GLY A 780 40.35 8.11 -6.10
C GLY A 780 39.69 7.54 -4.85
N THR A 781 38.94 8.36 -4.12
CA THR A 781 38.14 8.00 -2.94
C THR A 781 36.66 8.22 -3.22
N ASP A 782 35.85 7.18 -3.00
CA ASP A 782 34.41 7.18 -3.24
C ASP A 782 33.65 7.42 -1.93
N PHE A 783 32.69 8.34 -1.97
CA PHE A 783 31.80 8.71 -0.87
C PHE A 783 30.36 8.34 -1.23
N SER A 784 29.72 7.51 -0.42
CA SER A 784 28.33 7.09 -0.62
C SER A 784 27.56 7.13 0.70
N VAL A 785 26.36 7.72 0.72
CA VAL A 785 25.50 7.71 1.91
C VAL A 785 25.20 6.27 2.32
N ARG A 786 25.33 6.02 3.62
CA ARG A 786 24.96 4.77 4.28
C ARG A 786 23.64 4.96 5.00
N GLU A 787 22.66 4.13 4.67
CA GLU A 787 21.37 4.08 5.36
C GLU A 787 21.51 3.37 6.71
N PHE A 788 20.79 3.86 7.72
CA PHE A 788 20.64 3.22 9.03
C PHE A 788 19.25 3.55 9.58
N SER A 789 18.75 2.70 10.48
CA SER A 789 17.43 2.92 11.08
C SER A 789 17.49 4.05 12.11
N ARG A 790 16.53 4.97 12.04
CA ARG A 790 16.28 6.01 13.03
C ARG A 790 15.14 5.56 13.92
N GLN A 791 15.34 5.66 15.24
CA GLN A 791 14.34 5.28 16.23
C GLN A 791 13.58 6.50 16.80
N VAL A 792 13.30 7.49 15.94
CA VAL A 792 12.63 8.74 16.33
C VAL A 792 11.54 9.12 15.35
N SER A 793 10.43 9.68 15.85
CA SER A 793 9.35 10.25 15.03
C SER A 793 8.97 11.62 15.56
N GLN A 794 8.98 12.63 14.69
CA GLN A 794 8.60 14.02 15.04
C GLN A 794 7.09 14.26 15.05
N PHE A 795 6.34 13.37 14.40
CA PHE A 795 4.89 13.48 14.19
C PHE A 795 4.21 12.18 14.61
N ASP A 796 2.88 12.12 14.49
CA ASP A 796 2.18 10.83 14.66
C ASP A 796 2.76 9.81 13.67
N PHE A 797 2.87 10.24 12.41
CA PHE A 797 3.76 9.64 11.42
C PHE A 797 4.07 10.65 10.30
N SER A 798 5.16 10.39 9.58
CA SER A 798 5.55 11.11 8.37
C SER A 798 5.60 10.13 7.20
N VAL A 799 5.24 10.58 6.01
CA VAL A 799 5.41 9.83 4.76
C VAL A 799 6.38 10.59 3.89
N THR A 800 7.54 9.99 3.64
CA THR A 800 8.56 10.53 2.72
C THR A 800 8.60 9.68 1.46
N THR A 801 8.40 10.31 0.32
CA THR A 801 8.49 9.67 -0.99
C THR A 801 9.77 10.09 -1.71
N SER A 802 10.42 9.15 -2.41
CA SER A 802 11.56 9.44 -3.27
C SER A 802 11.35 8.81 -4.64
N ILE A 803 11.49 9.61 -5.70
CA ILE A 803 11.41 9.11 -7.08
C ILE A 803 12.77 9.27 -7.72
N SER A 804 13.46 8.15 -7.95
CA SER A 804 14.78 8.17 -8.58
C SER A 804 14.72 8.42 -10.09
N THR A 805 15.69 9.18 -10.58
CA THR A 805 15.99 9.38 -12.01
C THR A 805 17.02 8.37 -12.52
N HIS A 806 17.82 7.77 -11.64
CA HIS A 806 18.84 6.77 -11.97
C HIS A 806 18.31 5.35 -11.88
N ARG A 807 18.50 4.54 -12.93
CA ARG A 807 18.00 3.15 -13.01
C ARG A 807 18.58 2.20 -11.95
N SER A 808 19.71 2.55 -11.33
CA SER A 808 20.35 1.78 -10.27
C SER A 808 19.75 2.04 -8.88
N LEU A 809 19.01 3.15 -8.71
CA LEU A 809 18.46 3.58 -7.43
C LEU A 809 16.95 3.34 -7.39
N LYS A 810 16.47 2.78 -6.27
CA LYS A 810 15.05 2.47 -6.07
C LYS A 810 14.27 3.74 -5.74
N SER A 811 13.01 3.77 -6.16
CA SER A 811 12.04 4.77 -5.69
C SER A 811 11.34 4.20 -4.46
N LEU A 812 11.16 5.00 -3.42
CA LEU A 812 10.75 4.51 -2.10
C LEU A 812 9.60 5.32 -1.52
N VAL A 813 8.77 4.66 -0.72
CA VAL A 813 7.91 5.25 0.30
C VAL A 813 8.48 4.84 1.66
N THR A 814 8.85 5.82 2.46
CA THR A 814 9.28 5.63 3.85
C THR A 814 8.24 6.23 4.77
N ILE A 815 7.74 5.44 5.71
CA ILE A 815 6.83 5.89 6.76
C ILE A 815 7.58 5.84 8.09
N GLU A 816 7.89 6.99 8.67
CA GLU A 816 8.39 7.08 10.05
C GLU A 816 7.19 7.29 10.97
N TYR A 817 7.04 6.51 12.03
CA TYR A 817 5.84 6.51 12.85
C TYR A 817 6.13 6.47 14.34
N ASN A 818 5.23 7.03 15.16
CA ASN A 818 5.36 7.00 16.61
C ASN A 818 4.91 5.63 17.17
N THR A 819 5.83 4.91 17.82
CA THR A 819 5.58 3.56 18.35
C THR A 819 4.63 3.55 19.56
N ASP A 820 4.48 4.68 20.26
CA ASP A 820 3.51 4.82 21.35
C ASP A 820 2.07 4.96 20.84
N LEU A 821 1.88 5.20 19.53
CA LEU A 821 0.58 5.30 18.87
C LEU A 821 0.28 4.10 17.96
N PHE A 822 1.29 3.58 17.26
CA PHE A 822 1.09 2.61 16.17
C PHE A 822 1.98 1.38 16.27
N ALA A 823 1.48 0.24 15.81
CA ALA A 823 2.23 -0.99 15.63
C ALA A 823 2.81 -1.09 14.20
N GLY A 824 3.96 -1.78 14.06
CA GLY A 824 4.62 -1.97 12.77
C GLY A 824 3.70 -2.55 11.70
N ASP A 825 2.99 -3.64 12.01
CA ASP A 825 2.03 -4.27 11.08
C ASP A 825 0.95 -3.31 10.57
N THR A 826 0.55 -2.32 11.37
CA THR A 826 -0.43 -1.30 10.96
C THR A 826 0.17 -0.34 9.94
N MET A 827 1.43 0.07 10.15
CA MET A 827 2.13 0.99 9.24
C MET A 827 2.62 0.31 7.96
N GLU A 828 2.97 -0.97 8.04
CA GLU A 828 3.23 -1.82 6.88
C GLU A 828 2.01 -1.89 5.96
N ARG A 829 0.84 -2.18 6.54
CA ARG A 829 -0.42 -2.22 5.81
C ARG A 829 -0.81 -0.84 5.26
N LEU A 830 -0.56 0.24 5.99
CA LEU A 830 -0.77 1.61 5.49
C LEU A 830 0.08 1.92 4.25
N ALA A 831 1.35 1.52 4.25
CA ALA A 831 2.25 1.69 3.11
C ALA A 831 1.77 0.88 1.89
N ASP A 832 1.33 -0.36 2.11
CA ASP A 832 0.81 -1.22 1.04
C ASP A 832 -0.51 -0.67 0.46
N HIS A 833 -1.42 -0.16 1.31
CA HIS A 833 -2.63 0.54 0.87
C HIS A 833 -2.32 1.81 0.07
N TYR A 834 -1.28 2.57 0.45
CA TYR A 834 -0.89 3.75 -0.30
C TYR A 834 -0.42 3.41 -1.72
N LEU A 835 0.39 2.37 -1.86
CA LEU A 835 0.86 1.88 -3.16
C LEU A 835 -0.29 1.32 -4.01
N GLU A 836 -1.22 0.59 -3.41
CA GLU A 836 -2.41 0.07 -4.09
C GLU A 836 -3.29 1.22 -4.60
N LEU A 837 -3.53 2.24 -3.76
CA LEU A 837 -4.29 3.42 -4.15
C LEU A 837 -3.60 4.19 -5.28
N LEU A 838 -2.29 4.45 -5.18
CA LEU A 838 -1.48 5.05 -6.24
C LEU A 838 -1.60 4.26 -7.55
N SER A 839 -1.59 2.93 -7.47
CA SER A 839 -1.77 2.06 -8.63
C SER A 839 -3.14 2.22 -9.26
N GLN A 840 -4.22 2.32 -8.48
CA GLN A 840 -5.57 2.48 -9.02
C GLN A 840 -5.80 3.87 -9.62
N VAL A 841 -5.43 4.94 -8.91
CA VAL A 841 -5.68 6.31 -9.37
C VAL A 841 -4.87 6.68 -10.62
N THR A 842 -3.67 6.11 -10.78
CA THR A 842 -2.86 6.30 -11.99
C THR A 842 -3.25 5.37 -13.15
N ALA A 843 -4.05 4.33 -12.89
CA ALA A 843 -4.61 3.49 -13.95
C ALA A 843 -5.86 4.13 -14.58
N ASP A 844 -6.70 4.76 -13.77
CA ASP A 844 -7.90 5.47 -14.22
C ASP A 844 -8.24 6.59 -13.23
N ALA A 845 -7.83 7.82 -13.55
CA ALA A 845 -8.05 9.00 -12.72
C ALA A 845 -9.46 9.61 -12.87
N ALA A 846 -10.23 9.18 -13.87
CA ALA A 846 -11.54 9.73 -14.17
C ALA A 846 -12.66 9.18 -13.25
N LYS A 847 -12.34 8.20 -12.39
CA LYS A 847 -13.29 7.62 -11.44
C LYS A 847 -13.55 8.55 -10.25
N PRO A 848 -14.78 8.52 -9.69
CA PRO A 848 -15.05 9.18 -8.41
C PRO A 848 -14.21 8.57 -7.29
N ILE A 849 -13.79 9.39 -6.31
CA ILE A 849 -12.91 8.94 -5.25
C ILE A 849 -13.50 7.83 -4.37
N SER A 850 -14.84 7.74 -4.28
CA SER A 850 -15.56 6.65 -3.61
C SER A 850 -15.31 5.28 -4.24
N ALA A 851 -15.06 5.21 -5.54
CA ALA A 851 -14.89 3.96 -6.28
C ALA A 851 -13.53 3.29 -6.07
N TYR A 852 -12.54 3.99 -5.52
CA TYR A 852 -11.25 3.39 -5.17
C TYR A 852 -11.33 2.64 -3.84
N THR A 853 -10.66 1.49 -3.79
CA THR A 853 -10.53 0.67 -2.59
C THR A 853 -9.10 0.73 -2.06
N VAL A 854 -8.94 0.75 -0.74
CA VAL A 854 -7.61 0.61 -0.11
C VAL A 854 -7.21 -0.86 0.03
N LEU A 855 -8.17 -1.77 0.04
CA LEU A 855 -7.94 -3.19 0.32
C LEU A 855 -7.13 -3.85 -0.80
N THR A 856 -6.02 -4.46 -0.42
CA THR A 856 -5.24 -5.30 -1.31
C THR A 856 -6.02 -6.56 -1.70
N ASN A 857 -5.63 -7.20 -2.80
CA ASN A 857 -6.23 -8.48 -3.22
C ASN A 857 -6.12 -9.57 -2.14
N GLN A 858 -5.02 -9.56 -1.37
CA GLN A 858 -4.81 -10.52 -0.28
C GLN A 858 -5.83 -10.30 0.84
N GLU A 859 -6.09 -9.05 1.22
CA GLU A 859 -7.08 -8.73 2.25
C GLU A 859 -8.50 -9.01 1.78
N GLN A 860 -8.83 -8.73 0.52
CA GLN A 860 -10.13 -9.09 -0.04
C GLN A 860 -10.36 -10.61 -0.01
N GLN A 861 -9.33 -11.40 -0.34
CA GLN A 861 -9.40 -12.86 -0.23
C GLN A 861 -9.49 -13.32 1.23
N GLN A 862 -8.78 -12.66 2.15
CA GLN A 862 -8.86 -12.97 3.57
C GLN A 862 -10.25 -12.69 4.13
N LEU A 863 -10.85 -11.55 3.78
CA LEU A 863 -12.23 -11.22 4.13
C LEU A 863 -13.22 -12.22 3.52
N ALA A 864 -13.00 -12.67 2.28
CA ALA A 864 -13.80 -13.72 1.68
C ALA A 864 -13.68 -15.03 2.49
N ARG A 865 -12.46 -15.46 2.85
CA ARG A 865 -12.20 -16.66 3.65
C ARG A 865 -12.83 -16.61 5.03
N TRP A 866 -12.78 -15.46 5.71
CA TRP A 866 -13.47 -15.29 6.99
C TRP A 866 -14.99 -15.45 6.88
N ASN A 867 -15.55 -15.19 5.69
CA ASN A 867 -16.96 -15.37 5.38
C ASN A 867 -17.27 -16.69 4.66
N GLU A 868 -16.33 -17.64 4.57
CA GLU A 868 -16.58 -19.01 4.10
C GLU A 868 -17.28 -19.84 5.19
N THR A 869 -18.47 -19.37 5.60
CA THR A 869 -19.27 -19.93 6.71
C THR A 869 -20.34 -20.93 6.24
N ALA A 870 -20.24 -21.40 4.98
CA ALA A 870 -21.22 -22.31 4.40
C ALA A 870 -21.24 -23.66 5.13
N LEU A 871 -22.33 -23.94 5.84
CA LEU A 871 -22.57 -25.18 6.56
C LEU A 871 -23.90 -25.79 6.08
N ALA A 872 -23.92 -27.10 5.83
CA ALA A 872 -25.16 -27.79 5.52
C ALA A 872 -26.06 -27.90 6.76
N TYR A 873 -27.31 -27.47 6.63
CA TYR A 873 -28.32 -27.57 7.69
C TYR A 873 -29.69 -27.97 7.08
N PRO A 874 -30.68 -28.40 7.89
CA PRO A 874 -32.01 -28.78 7.42
C PRO A 874 -32.86 -27.58 6.95
N ASP A 875 -32.43 -26.91 5.89
CA ASP A 875 -32.99 -25.65 5.35
C ASP A 875 -34.46 -25.71 4.94
N ALA A 876 -34.96 -26.89 4.54
CA ALA A 876 -36.37 -27.11 4.22
C ALA A 876 -37.27 -27.39 5.45
N SER A 877 -36.69 -27.53 6.65
CA SER A 877 -37.44 -27.91 7.85
C SER A 877 -37.95 -26.72 8.65
N CYS A 878 -39.14 -26.86 9.23
CA CYS A 878 -39.62 -25.93 10.25
C CYS A 878 -39.09 -26.29 11.63
N LEU A 879 -38.99 -25.30 12.51
CA LEU A 879 -38.48 -25.47 13.88
C LEU A 879 -39.25 -26.55 14.67
N HIS A 880 -40.58 -26.54 14.57
CA HIS A 880 -41.42 -27.52 15.25
C HIS A 880 -41.22 -28.95 14.72
N THR A 881 -40.83 -29.10 13.44
CA THR A 881 -40.52 -30.40 12.84
C THR A 881 -39.25 -31.00 13.44
N LEU A 882 -38.23 -30.17 13.72
CA LEU A 882 -37.01 -30.60 14.39
C LEU A 882 -37.29 -31.07 15.81
N PHE A 883 -38.12 -30.33 16.56
CA PHE A 883 -38.57 -30.75 17.87
C PHE A 883 -39.31 -32.10 17.83
N SER A 884 -40.28 -32.28 16.94
CA SER A 884 -41.00 -33.55 16.82
C SER A 884 -40.10 -34.72 16.43
N GLY A 885 -39.14 -34.48 15.53
CA GLY A 885 -38.12 -35.47 15.18
C GLY A 885 -37.25 -35.86 16.37
N GLN A 886 -36.89 -34.92 17.22
CA GLN A 886 -36.13 -35.17 18.46
C GLN A 886 -36.99 -35.88 19.52
N ALA A 887 -38.25 -35.47 19.71
CA ALA A 887 -39.16 -36.06 20.67
C ALA A 887 -39.42 -37.55 20.38
N ALA A 888 -39.46 -37.93 19.09
CA ALA A 888 -39.54 -39.33 18.68
C ALA A 888 -38.26 -40.13 18.97
N GLN A 889 -37.09 -39.48 19.01
CA GLN A 889 -35.81 -40.14 19.29
C GLN A 889 -35.56 -40.35 20.78
N THR A 890 -35.99 -39.42 21.64
CA THR A 890 -35.74 -39.45 23.09
C THR A 890 -37.01 -39.26 23.92
N PRO A 891 -38.06 -40.09 23.74
CA PRO A 891 -39.40 -39.83 24.28
C PRO A 891 -39.47 -39.76 25.80
N ASP A 892 -38.68 -40.60 26.50
CA ASP A 892 -38.75 -40.77 27.95
C ASP A 892 -37.85 -39.78 28.73
N ARG A 893 -37.03 -38.97 28.05
CA ARG A 893 -36.20 -37.96 28.71
C ARG A 893 -37.04 -36.76 29.12
N ILE A 894 -36.68 -36.11 30.22
CA ILE A 894 -37.27 -34.83 30.61
C ILE A 894 -36.88 -33.76 29.60
N ALA A 895 -37.88 -33.16 28.95
CA ALA A 895 -37.69 -32.08 27.99
C ALA A 895 -37.64 -30.72 28.69
N VAL A 896 -38.58 -30.46 29.59
CA VAL A 896 -38.74 -29.16 30.26
C VAL A 896 -39.21 -29.32 31.70
N THR A 897 -38.72 -28.47 32.61
CA THR A 897 -39.21 -28.33 33.98
C THR A 897 -39.11 -26.87 34.46
N ASP A 898 -39.96 -26.49 35.41
CA ASP A 898 -39.92 -25.21 36.14
C ASP A 898 -39.78 -25.42 37.67
N GLY A 899 -39.40 -26.63 38.09
CA GLY A 899 -39.30 -27.04 39.50
C GLY A 899 -40.62 -27.52 40.12
N GLN A 900 -41.78 -27.06 39.63
CA GLN A 900 -43.10 -27.52 40.10
C GLN A 900 -43.69 -28.60 39.19
N GLN A 901 -43.48 -28.45 37.89
CA GLN A 901 -43.92 -29.36 36.86
C GLN A 901 -42.73 -29.80 36.00
N GLN A 902 -42.81 -31.02 35.48
CA GLN A 902 -41.88 -31.55 34.50
C GLN A 902 -42.65 -32.30 33.42
N LEU A 903 -42.17 -32.20 32.17
CA LEU A 903 -42.69 -32.96 31.05
C LEU A 903 -41.55 -33.68 30.34
N THR A 904 -41.77 -34.96 30.06
CA THR A 904 -40.96 -35.72 29.11
C THR A 904 -41.15 -35.20 27.68
N TYR A 905 -40.26 -35.56 26.77
CA TYR A 905 -40.41 -35.24 25.35
C TYR A 905 -41.72 -35.77 24.76
N ALA A 906 -42.14 -36.99 25.13
CA ALA A 906 -43.40 -37.56 24.68
C ALA A 906 -44.64 -36.83 25.22
N GLU A 907 -44.60 -36.41 26.49
CA GLU A 907 -45.69 -35.63 27.10
C GLU A 907 -45.78 -34.22 26.51
N LEU A 908 -44.63 -33.56 26.29
CA LEU A 908 -44.58 -32.25 25.65
C LEU A 908 -45.07 -32.30 24.20
N GLU A 909 -44.67 -33.32 23.43
CA GLU A 909 -45.17 -33.56 22.07
C GLU A 909 -46.69 -33.79 22.06
N THR A 910 -47.22 -34.55 23.02
CA THR A 910 -48.66 -34.78 23.17
C THR A 910 -49.42 -33.48 23.43
N ARG A 911 -49.02 -32.71 24.43
CA ARG A 911 -49.67 -31.45 24.79
C ARG A 911 -49.63 -30.43 23.66
N THR A 912 -48.49 -30.30 23.00
CA THR A 912 -48.29 -29.35 21.90
C THR A 912 -49.07 -29.74 20.65
N ASN A 913 -49.23 -31.04 20.36
CA ASN A 913 -50.10 -31.53 19.28
C ASN A 913 -51.59 -31.24 19.54
N GLN A 914 -52.04 -31.39 20.79
CA GLN A 914 -53.42 -31.07 21.18
C GLN A 914 -53.69 -29.56 21.02
N LEU A 915 -52.80 -28.71 21.54
CA LEU A 915 -52.91 -27.26 21.40
C LEU A 915 -52.87 -26.83 19.92
N ALA A 916 -51.97 -27.39 19.13
CA ALA A 916 -51.86 -27.09 17.71
C ALA A 916 -53.14 -27.39 16.94
N ARG A 917 -53.78 -28.54 17.19
CA ARG A 917 -55.08 -28.88 16.56
C ARG A 917 -56.20 -27.96 17.01
N PHE A 918 -56.23 -27.61 18.29
CA PHE A 918 -57.20 -26.67 18.81
C PHE A 918 -57.08 -25.31 18.10
N LEU A 919 -55.85 -24.81 17.96
CA LEU A 919 -55.55 -23.57 17.23
C LEU A 919 -55.88 -23.65 15.74
N GLN A 920 -55.59 -24.76 15.07
CA GLN A 920 -56.01 -24.98 13.67
C GLN A 920 -57.54 -24.95 13.54
N GLY A 921 -58.28 -25.51 14.51
CA GLY A 921 -59.73 -25.43 14.59
C GLY A 921 -60.27 -24.01 14.76
N LYS A 922 -59.46 -23.10 15.33
CA LYS A 922 -59.74 -21.67 15.44
C LYS A 922 -59.33 -20.86 14.20
N GLY A 923 -58.84 -21.52 13.15
CA GLY A 923 -58.51 -20.90 11.87
C GLY A 923 -57.08 -20.37 11.76
N VAL A 924 -56.16 -20.79 12.65
CA VAL A 924 -54.74 -20.44 12.56
C VAL A 924 -54.11 -20.95 11.26
N ARG A 925 -53.31 -20.09 10.61
CA ARG A 925 -52.62 -20.35 9.33
C ARG A 925 -51.18 -19.83 9.36
N PRO A 926 -50.33 -20.25 8.40
CA PRO A 926 -49.02 -19.65 8.19
C PRO A 926 -49.05 -18.13 8.07
N ASP A 927 -48.01 -17.49 8.60
CA ASP A 927 -47.80 -16.03 8.66
C ASP A 927 -48.84 -15.22 9.45
N MET A 928 -49.74 -15.89 10.17
CA MET A 928 -50.53 -15.25 11.23
C MET A 928 -49.73 -15.15 12.52
N PHE A 929 -50.06 -14.16 13.36
CA PHE A 929 -49.50 -14.03 14.70
C PHE A 929 -50.48 -14.50 15.76
N VAL A 930 -49.97 -15.28 16.72
CA VAL A 930 -50.68 -15.62 17.94
C VAL A 930 -49.90 -15.03 19.11
N GLY A 931 -50.55 -14.16 19.88
CA GLY A 931 -49.98 -13.58 21.09
C GLY A 931 -49.74 -14.67 22.15
N LEU A 932 -48.63 -14.60 22.86
CA LEU A 932 -48.33 -15.44 24.01
C LEU A 932 -48.06 -14.54 25.22
N TYR A 933 -49.07 -14.39 26.07
CA TYR A 933 -49.08 -13.55 27.27
C TYR A 933 -49.09 -14.43 28.52
N THR A 934 -47.93 -14.93 28.92
CA THR A 934 -47.79 -15.90 30.01
C THR A 934 -46.59 -15.57 30.90
N GLU A 935 -46.62 -16.01 32.15
CA GLU A 935 -45.40 -16.05 32.97
C GLU A 935 -44.47 -17.20 32.53
N ARG A 936 -43.24 -17.23 33.08
CA ARG A 936 -42.27 -18.28 32.75
C ARG A 936 -42.54 -19.55 33.57
N HIS A 937 -43.03 -20.59 32.89
CA HIS A 937 -43.33 -21.91 33.45
C HIS A 937 -43.46 -22.92 32.29
N VAL A 938 -43.74 -24.19 32.59
CA VAL A 938 -43.81 -25.26 31.57
C VAL A 938 -44.84 -24.98 30.45
N ASP A 939 -46.03 -24.45 30.74
CA ASP A 939 -47.06 -24.27 29.70
C ASP A 939 -46.75 -23.11 28.73
N MET A 940 -45.84 -22.20 29.08
CA MET A 940 -45.25 -21.24 28.14
C MET A 940 -44.59 -21.96 26.95
N VAL A 941 -43.83 -23.03 27.22
CA VAL A 941 -43.16 -23.84 26.18
C VAL A 941 -44.19 -24.63 25.37
N VAL A 942 -45.25 -25.11 26.02
CA VAL A 942 -46.39 -25.73 25.33
C VAL A 942 -47.04 -24.74 24.37
N GLY A 943 -47.25 -23.49 24.79
CA GLY A 943 -47.77 -22.39 23.98
C GLY A 943 -46.91 -22.11 22.74
N LEU A 944 -45.61 -21.90 22.94
CA LEU A 944 -44.65 -21.64 21.85
C LEU A 944 -44.69 -22.76 20.78
N LEU A 945 -44.50 -24.02 21.19
CA LEU A 945 -44.47 -25.15 20.27
C LEU A 945 -45.86 -25.42 19.65
N GLY A 946 -46.94 -25.20 20.40
CA GLY A 946 -48.31 -25.34 19.91
C GLY A 946 -48.65 -24.34 18.80
N ILE A 947 -48.25 -23.07 18.97
CA ILE A 947 -48.40 -22.02 17.93
C ILE A 947 -47.63 -22.41 16.67
N LEU A 948 -46.36 -22.78 16.82
CA LEU A 948 -45.50 -23.17 15.70
C LEU A 948 -46.02 -24.41 14.96
N LYS A 949 -46.52 -25.42 15.69
CA LYS A 949 -47.13 -26.63 15.13
C LYS A 949 -48.47 -26.36 14.45
N ALA A 950 -49.24 -25.39 14.94
CA ALA A 950 -50.45 -24.94 14.24
C ALA A 950 -50.11 -24.28 12.90
N GLY A 951 -48.91 -23.71 12.80
CA GLY A 951 -48.32 -23.12 11.60
C GLY A 951 -48.13 -21.60 11.69
N ALA A 952 -48.53 -20.96 12.79
CA ALA A 952 -48.40 -19.52 12.97
C ALA A 952 -47.07 -19.12 13.63
N ALA A 953 -46.78 -17.82 13.57
CA ALA A 953 -45.70 -17.19 14.31
C ALA A 953 -46.18 -16.78 15.72
N TYR A 954 -45.35 -16.99 16.73
CA TYR A 954 -45.66 -16.48 18.07
C TYR A 954 -45.25 -15.01 18.21
N LEU A 955 -46.07 -14.24 18.91
CA LEU A 955 -45.78 -12.89 19.39
C LEU A 955 -45.64 -12.96 20.91
N PRO A 956 -44.44 -12.92 21.48
CA PRO A 956 -44.26 -12.92 22.92
C PRO A 956 -44.69 -11.57 23.52
N LEU A 957 -45.47 -11.62 24.59
CA LEU A 957 -46.01 -10.46 25.31
C LEU A 957 -45.61 -10.61 26.78
N ASP A 958 -44.58 -9.88 27.21
CA ASP A 958 -44.10 -9.93 28.61
C ASP A 958 -45.10 -9.23 29.56
N PRO A 959 -45.68 -9.92 30.55
CA PRO A 959 -46.58 -9.33 31.54
C PRO A 959 -46.00 -8.15 32.32
N ALA A 960 -44.68 -8.00 32.36
CA ALA A 960 -44.03 -6.86 33.00
C ALA A 960 -43.96 -5.59 32.13
N PHE A 961 -44.33 -5.66 30.85
CA PHE A 961 -44.37 -4.48 30.00
C PHE A 961 -45.60 -3.62 30.29
N PRO A 962 -45.51 -2.29 30.09
CA PRO A 962 -46.67 -1.41 30.23
C PRO A 962 -47.83 -1.84 29.31
N ALA A 963 -49.07 -1.74 29.79
CA ALA A 963 -50.26 -2.16 29.04
C ALA A 963 -50.37 -1.48 27.67
N ASP A 964 -50.07 -0.18 27.58
CA ASP A 964 -50.09 0.58 26.31
C ASP A 964 -49.09 0.01 25.28
N ARG A 965 -47.93 -0.47 25.74
CA ARG A 965 -46.92 -1.09 24.88
C ARG A 965 -47.43 -2.44 24.35
N LEU A 966 -48.04 -3.25 25.21
CA LEU A 966 -48.59 -4.54 24.84
C LEU A 966 -49.78 -4.39 23.88
N ALA A 967 -50.68 -3.44 24.15
CA ALA A 967 -51.79 -3.09 23.27
C ALA A 967 -51.30 -2.65 21.88
N TYR A 968 -50.27 -1.79 21.84
CA TYR A 968 -49.63 -1.40 20.59
C TYR A 968 -49.04 -2.60 19.82
N MET A 969 -48.33 -3.51 20.50
CA MET A 969 -47.76 -4.70 19.84
C MET A 969 -48.84 -5.62 19.25
N LEU A 970 -49.97 -5.77 19.94
CA LEU A 970 -51.13 -6.53 19.47
C LEU A 970 -51.80 -5.86 18.27
N GLU A 971 -51.94 -4.54 18.30
CA GLU A 971 -52.50 -3.75 17.18
C GLU A 971 -51.60 -3.80 15.95
N ASP A 972 -50.30 -3.51 16.10
CA ASP A 972 -49.31 -3.45 15.01
C ASP A 972 -49.08 -4.83 14.37
N SER A 973 -49.15 -5.91 15.16
CA SER A 973 -49.09 -7.28 14.63
C SER A 973 -50.40 -7.77 14.01
N ALA A 974 -51.53 -7.09 14.26
CA ALA A 974 -52.87 -7.57 13.92
C ALA A 974 -53.16 -9.00 14.44
N ALA A 975 -52.61 -9.38 15.60
CA ALA A 975 -52.90 -10.67 16.22
C ALA A 975 -54.39 -10.77 16.58
N THR A 976 -55.04 -11.89 16.24
CA THR A 976 -56.48 -12.11 16.53
C THR A 976 -56.72 -13.14 17.61
N LEU A 977 -55.67 -13.86 18.03
CA LEU A 977 -55.69 -14.85 19.10
C LEU A 977 -54.56 -14.54 20.09
N MET A 978 -54.83 -14.71 21.37
CA MET A 978 -53.83 -14.61 22.44
C MET A 978 -53.95 -15.80 23.40
N LEU A 979 -52.85 -16.49 23.62
CA LEU A 979 -52.71 -17.50 24.68
C LEU A 979 -52.32 -16.80 25.98
N THR A 980 -52.99 -17.14 27.07
CA THR A 980 -52.76 -16.57 28.41
C THR A 980 -53.00 -17.60 29.52
N GLU A 981 -52.86 -17.20 30.78
CA GLU A 981 -53.24 -17.97 31.96
C GLU A 981 -54.36 -17.26 32.73
N SER A 982 -55.15 -17.98 33.51
CA SER A 982 -56.32 -17.42 34.22
C SER A 982 -55.97 -16.27 35.16
N LYS A 983 -54.84 -16.36 35.86
CA LYS A 983 -54.35 -15.32 36.77
C LYS A 983 -53.98 -14.00 36.07
N LEU A 984 -53.66 -14.05 34.77
CA LEU A 984 -53.21 -12.89 33.99
C LEU A 984 -54.35 -12.19 33.24
N VAL A 985 -55.54 -12.81 33.15
CA VAL A 985 -56.67 -12.27 32.38
C VAL A 985 -57.09 -10.87 32.87
N GLU A 986 -57.12 -10.65 34.18
CA GLU A 986 -57.49 -9.34 34.76
C GLU A 986 -56.44 -8.25 34.48
N PHE A 987 -55.19 -8.64 34.18
CA PHE A 987 -54.07 -7.74 33.91
C PHE A 987 -53.70 -7.68 32.42
N ALA A 988 -54.47 -8.34 31.55
CA ALA A 988 -54.21 -8.35 30.13
C ALA A 988 -54.49 -6.96 29.52
N PRO A 989 -53.72 -6.54 28.49
CA PRO A 989 -54.01 -5.30 27.76
C PRO A 989 -55.39 -5.38 27.07
N GLU A 990 -55.93 -4.21 26.69
CA GLU A 990 -57.12 -4.17 25.83
C GLU A 990 -56.84 -4.95 24.53
N PHE A 991 -57.61 -6.00 24.29
CA PHE A 991 -57.44 -6.90 23.16
C PHE A 991 -58.80 -7.25 22.57
N ALA A 992 -58.98 -6.95 21.28
CA ALA A 992 -60.24 -7.20 20.57
C ALA A 992 -60.40 -8.65 20.08
N GLY A 993 -59.34 -9.46 20.15
CA GLY A 993 -59.32 -10.85 19.71
C GLY A 993 -59.78 -11.85 20.78
N GLU A 994 -59.67 -13.14 20.46
CA GLU A 994 -60.04 -14.22 21.40
C GLU A 994 -58.85 -14.57 22.32
N MET A 995 -59.10 -14.55 23.63
CA MET A 995 -58.15 -15.03 24.64
C MET A 995 -58.42 -16.49 24.99
N ILE A 996 -57.38 -17.33 24.94
CA ILE A 996 -57.42 -18.75 25.30
C ILE A 996 -56.57 -18.95 26.55
N CYS A 997 -57.17 -19.39 27.65
CA CYS A 997 -56.48 -19.65 28.91
C CYS A 997 -55.92 -21.08 28.91
N LEU A 998 -54.59 -21.24 28.91
CA LEU A 998 -53.93 -22.55 28.86
C LEU A 998 -54.27 -23.45 30.05
N ASP A 999 -54.55 -22.87 31.22
CA ASP A 999 -54.92 -23.59 32.45
C ASP A 999 -56.43 -23.89 32.52
N ARG A 1000 -57.28 -22.90 32.29
CA ARG A 1000 -58.75 -23.04 32.38
C ARG A 1000 -59.35 -23.79 31.21
N ASP A 1001 -58.88 -23.55 29.99
CA ASP A 1001 -59.48 -24.08 28.76
C ASP A 1001 -58.83 -25.42 28.34
N TRP A 1002 -57.85 -25.93 29.12
CA TRP A 1002 -57.15 -27.19 28.88
C TRP A 1002 -58.07 -28.42 28.67
N PRO A 1003 -59.18 -28.59 29.41
CA PRO A 1003 -60.11 -29.70 29.16
C PRO A 1003 -60.72 -29.69 27.74
N GLN A 1004 -60.87 -28.51 27.12
CA GLN A 1004 -61.34 -28.39 25.74
C GLN A 1004 -60.20 -28.67 24.75
N ILE A 1005 -58.98 -28.21 25.06
CA ILE A 1005 -57.78 -28.46 24.25
C ILE A 1005 -57.48 -29.96 24.19
N THR A 1006 -57.54 -30.66 25.33
CA THR A 1006 -57.24 -32.10 25.44
C THR A 1006 -58.27 -33.00 24.77
N ALA A 1007 -59.47 -32.49 24.46
CA ALA A 1007 -60.45 -33.18 23.62
C ALA A 1007 -59.99 -33.31 22.15
N SER A 1008 -59.03 -32.49 21.72
CA SER A 1008 -58.37 -32.63 20.42
C SER A 1008 -57.48 -33.89 20.40
N SER A 1009 -57.32 -34.49 19.22
CA SER A 1009 -56.41 -35.63 19.05
C SER A 1009 -54.97 -35.26 19.45
N HIS A 1010 -54.23 -36.22 19.98
CA HIS A 1010 -52.80 -36.11 20.32
C HIS A 1010 -51.87 -36.69 19.23
N ALA A 1011 -52.42 -37.22 18.13
CA ALA A 1011 -51.62 -37.76 17.02
C ALA A 1011 -50.68 -36.69 16.40
N PRO A 1012 -49.64 -37.06 15.65
CA PRO A 1012 -48.79 -36.07 14.97
C PRO A 1012 -49.60 -35.07 14.14
N VAL A 1013 -49.28 -33.77 14.24
CA VAL A 1013 -49.96 -32.68 13.51
C VAL A 1013 -49.22 -32.37 12.22
N THR A 1014 -49.96 -32.25 11.11
CA THR A 1014 -49.41 -31.74 9.85
C THR A 1014 -49.62 -30.23 9.81
N SER A 1015 -48.54 -29.47 9.87
CA SER A 1015 -48.55 -28.02 9.69
C SER A 1015 -48.53 -27.66 8.20
N ALA A 1016 -49.20 -26.57 7.82
CA ALA A 1016 -49.10 -26.00 6.48
C ALA A 1016 -47.89 -25.06 6.33
N ALA A 1017 -47.15 -24.78 7.42
CA ALA A 1017 -45.99 -23.90 7.41
C ALA A 1017 -44.79 -24.57 6.72
N THR A 1018 -44.06 -23.75 5.98
CA THR A 1018 -42.80 -24.09 5.31
C THR A 1018 -41.65 -23.31 5.95
N ALA A 1019 -40.41 -23.65 5.61
CA ALA A 1019 -39.22 -23.01 6.19
C ALA A 1019 -39.15 -21.49 5.94
N THR A 1020 -39.83 -20.98 4.89
CA THR A 1020 -39.90 -19.55 4.58
C THR A 1020 -41.04 -18.82 5.29
N ASN A 1021 -41.94 -19.52 5.98
CA ASN A 1021 -42.97 -18.89 6.81
C ASN A 1021 -42.39 -18.39 8.13
N LEU A 1022 -43.08 -17.43 8.73
CA LEU A 1022 -42.69 -16.81 9.99
C LEU A 1022 -42.75 -17.79 11.16
N ALA A 1023 -41.67 -17.83 11.95
CA ALA A 1023 -41.60 -18.55 13.23
C ALA A 1023 -42.00 -17.64 14.40
N TYR A 1024 -41.56 -16.38 14.38
CA TYR A 1024 -41.91 -15.42 15.42
C TYR A 1024 -41.79 -13.97 14.95
N ILE A 1025 -42.35 -13.08 15.77
CA ILE A 1025 -42.13 -11.64 15.73
C ILE A 1025 -41.67 -11.16 17.11
N ILE A 1026 -40.52 -10.50 17.20
CA ILE A 1026 -40.01 -9.91 18.45
C ILE A 1026 -39.82 -8.40 18.25
N TYR A 1027 -40.29 -7.60 19.21
CA TYR A 1027 -40.24 -6.14 19.12
C TYR A 1027 -38.95 -5.55 19.73
N THR A 1028 -38.32 -4.61 19.01
CA THR A 1028 -37.13 -3.89 19.49
C THR A 1028 -37.44 -3.02 20.73
N SER A 1029 -36.41 -2.65 21.51
CA SER A 1029 -36.53 -1.79 22.71
C SER A 1029 -37.09 -0.38 22.46
N GLY A 1030 -37.11 0.10 21.21
CA GLY A 1030 -37.83 1.33 20.83
C GLY A 1030 -37.09 2.64 21.11
N SER A 1031 -35.75 2.68 21.00
CA SER A 1031 -34.92 3.89 21.19
C SER A 1031 -35.31 5.10 20.33
N THR A 1032 -36.13 4.89 19.28
CA THR A 1032 -36.66 5.92 18.37
C THR A 1032 -38.11 6.34 18.65
N GLY A 1033 -38.73 5.84 19.73
CA GLY A 1033 -40.07 6.22 20.20
C GLY A 1033 -41.08 5.08 20.19
N LYS A 1034 -41.30 4.40 19.06
CA LYS A 1034 -42.19 3.23 18.95
C LYS A 1034 -41.41 1.95 18.65
N PRO A 1035 -41.66 0.84 19.36
CA PRO A 1035 -40.98 -0.43 19.09
C PRO A 1035 -41.40 -0.99 17.73
N LYS A 1036 -40.49 -1.69 17.04
CA LYS A 1036 -40.72 -2.28 15.71
C LYS A 1036 -40.65 -3.80 15.81
N GLY A 1037 -41.61 -4.52 15.24
CA GLY A 1037 -41.62 -5.98 15.18
C GLY A 1037 -40.69 -6.52 14.10
N VAL A 1038 -39.72 -7.36 14.49
CA VAL A 1038 -38.79 -8.02 13.56
C VAL A 1038 -39.35 -9.40 13.20
N LEU A 1039 -39.56 -9.62 11.91
CA LEU A 1039 -40.17 -10.84 11.36
C LEU A 1039 -39.10 -11.89 11.07
N LEU A 1040 -39.14 -13.04 11.76
CA LEU A 1040 -38.15 -14.11 11.57
C LEU A 1040 -38.79 -15.36 10.98
N GLN A 1041 -38.20 -15.85 9.90
CA GLN A 1041 -38.60 -17.09 9.24
C GLN A 1041 -38.02 -18.32 9.94
N HIS A 1042 -38.68 -19.46 9.81
CA HIS A 1042 -38.20 -20.73 10.33
C HIS A 1042 -36.76 -21.07 9.89
N GLN A 1043 -36.43 -20.88 8.62
CA GLN A 1043 -35.10 -21.21 8.07
C GLN A 1043 -33.95 -20.49 8.80
N GLY A 1044 -34.14 -19.21 9.16
CA GLY A 1044 -33.12 -18.42 9.86
C GLY A 1044 -32.88 -18.93 11.28
N VAL A 1045 -33.96 -19.30 11.97
CA VAL A 1045 -33.89 -19.87 13.32
C VAL A 1045 -33.25 -21.26 13.29
N VAL A 1046 -33.63 -22.10 12.32
CA VAL A 1046 -33.07 -23.45 12.17
C VAL A 1046 -31.58 -23.40 11.83
N ASN A 1047 -31.16 -22.49 10.95
CA ASN A 1047 -29.75 -22.24 10.67
C ASN A 1047 -28.98 -21.88 11.95
N PHE A 1048 -29.49 -20.89 12.69
CA PHE A 1048 -28.90 -20.43 13.94
C PHE A 1048 -28.76 -21.53 14.99
N LEU A 1049 -29.85 -22.28 15.26
CA LEU A 1049 -29.82 -23.37 16.25
C LEU A 1049 -28.90 -24.53 15.81
N THR A 1050 -28.84 -24.83 14.52
CA THR A 1050 -27.92 -25.86 13.99
C THR A 1050 -26.47 -25.44 14.21
N SER A 1051 -26.15 -24.16 13.96
CA SER A 1051 -24.83 -23.60 14.24
C SER A 1051 -24.50 -23.70 15.73
N MET A 1052 -25.40 -23.22 16.61
CA MET A 1052 -25.19 -23.23 18.06
C MET A 1052 -25.07 -24.63 18.65
N ARG A 1053 -25.76 -25.62 18.06
CA ARG A 1053 -25.64 -27.03 18.44
C ARG A 1053 -24.26 -27.61 18.11
N GLN A 1054 -23.59 -27.11 17.07
CA GLN A 1054 -22.22 -27.51 16.75
C GLN A 1054 -21.19 -26.72 17.57
N GLN A 1055 -21.34 -25.41 17.65
CA GLN A 1055 -20.45 -24.50 18.35
C GLN A 1055 -21.27 -23.30 18.87
N PRO A 1056 -21.33 -23.04 20.19
CA PRO A 1056 -20.55 -23.62 21.29
C PRO A 1056 -20.76 -25.11 21.58
N GLY A 1057 -21.84 -25.70 21.07
CA GLY A 1057 -22.12 -27.11 21.22
C GLY A 1057 -23.08 -27.42 22.37
N LEU A 1058 -24.11 -28.23 22.10
CA LEU A 1058 -25.02 -28.77 23.11
C LEU A 1058 -25.28 -30.25 22.84
N THR A 1059 -25.36 -31.05 23.89
CA THR A 1059 -25.57 -32.49 23.82
C THR A 1059 -26.83 -32.89 24.58
N VAL A 1060 -27.27 -34.14 24.38
CA VAL A 1060 -28.44 -34.70 25.07
C VAL A 1060 -28.30 -34.70 26.60
N ASP A 1061 -27.07 -34.72 27.13
CA ASP A 1061 -26.78 -34.76 28.57
C ASP A 1061 -26.69 -33.37 29.21
N ASP A 1062 -26.81 -32.30 28.42
CA ASP A 1062 -26.79 -30.95 28.93
C ASP A 1062 -28.13 -30.58 29.60
N THR A 1063 -28.02 -29.67 30.57
CA THR A 1063 -29.15 -28.99 31.20
C THR A 1063 -28.97 -27.50 31.02
N LEU A 1064 -29.86 -26.88 30.24
CA LEU A 1064 -29.84 -25.45 29.99
C LEU A 1064 -30.80 -24.73 30.95
N LEU A 1065 -30.28 -23.75 31.69
CA LEU A 1065 -31.07 -22.86 32.54
C LEU A 1065 -31.49 -21.61 31.76
N ALA A 1066 -32.79 -21.46 31.50
CA ALA A 1066 -33.37 -20.36 30.73
C ALA A 1066 -33.83 -19.23 31.65
N VAL A 1067 -33.14 -18.09 31.56
CA VAL A 1067 -33.28 -16.94 32.48
C VAL A 1067 -33.77 -15.68 31.76
N THR A 1068 -33.89 -15.71 30.43
CA THR A 1068 -34.18 -14.53 29.62
C THR A 1068 -35.67 -14.43 29.26
N THR A 1069 -36.18 -13.21 29.11
CA THR A 1069 -37.60 -12.97 28.76
C THR A 1069 -37.87 -13.40 27.32
N LEU A 1070 -39.05 -13.95 27.04
CA LEU A 1070 -39.47 -14.32 25.68
C LEU A 1070 -39.55 -13.13 24.73
N SER A 1071 -39.66 -11.92 25.27
CA SER A 1071 -39.64 -10.68 24.48
C SER A 1071 -38.23 -10.27 24.04
N PHE A 1072 -37.21 -11.10 24.27
CA PHE A 1072 -35.83 -10.91 23.84
C PHE A 1072 -35.34 -12.14 23.05
N ASP A 1073 -34.56 -11.92 22.01
CA ASP A 1073 -34.16 -12.96 21.05
C ASP A 1073 -33.27 -14.06 21.66
N ILE A 1074 -32.50 -13.76 22.71
CA ILE A 1074 -31.74 -14.76 23.49
C ILE A 1074 -32.61 -15.95 23.90
N SER A 1075 -33.88 -15.73 24.26
CA SER A 1075 -34.76 -16.80 24.72
C SER A 1075 -35.01 -17.86 23.63
N VAL A 1076 -34.83 -17.52 22.35
CA VAL A 1076 -34.96 -18.46 21.23
C VAL A 1076 -33.89 -19.54 21.33
N LEU A 1077 -32.64 -19.15 21.65
CA LEU A 1077 -31.58 -20.12 21.93
C LEU A 1077 -31.91 -20.94 23.17
N GLU A 1078 -32.22 -20.26 24.28
CA GLU A 1078 -32.46 -20.91 25.57
C GLU A 1078 -33.56 -21.97 25.47
N VAL A 1079 -34.67 -21.67 24.81
CA VAL A 1079 -35.81 -22.60 24.71
C VAL A 1079 -35.56 -23.67 23.66
N PHE A 1080 -35.19 -23.31 22.44
CA PHE A 1080 -35.27 -24.25 21.32
C PHE A 1080 -33.99 -25.05 21.08
N LEU A 1081 -32.82 -24.56 21.48
CA LEU A 1081 -31.58 -25.32 21.37
C LEU A 1081 -31.63 -26.64 22.17
N PRO A 1082 -32.02 -26.67 23.46
CA PRO A 1082 -32.11 -27.92 24.21
C PRO A 1082 -33.19 -28.84 23.64
N LEU A 1083 -34.35 -28.29 23.29
CA LEU A 1083 -35.50 -29.06 22.80
C LEU A 1083 -35.27 -29.69 21.42
N THR A 1084 -34.43 -29.10 20.57
CA THR A 1084 -34.05 -29.70 19.28
C THR A 1084 -32.82 -30.61 19.35
N THR A 1085 -32.17 -30.66 20.52
CA THR A 1085 -30.98 -31.48 20.79
C THR A 1085 -31.28 -32.74 21.60
N GLY A 1086 -32.37 -32.75 22.37
CA GLY A 1086 -32.71 -33.81 23.31
C GLY A 1086 -32.25 -33.53 24.76
N ALA A 1087 -31.76 -32.31 25.01
CA ALA A 1087 -31.29 -31.85 26.31
C ALA A 1087 -32.46 -31.44 27.22
N LYS A 1088 -32.16 -31.19 28.51
CA LYS A 1088 -33.17 -30.74 29.49
C LYS A 1088 -33.20 -29.21 29.53
N LEU A 1089 -34.37 -28.62 29.34
CA LEU A 1089 -34.65 -27.19 29.55
C LEU A 1089 -35.16 -26.97 30.98
N VAL A 1090 -34.59 -26.00 31.68
CA VAL A 1090 -35.07 -25.54 32.99
C VAL A 1090 -35.52 -24.10 32.85
N VAL A 1091 -36.81 -23.84 32.97
CA VAL A 1091 -37.40 -22.51 32.88
C VAL A 1091 -37.47 -21.94 34.29
N VAL A 1092 -36.76 -20.85 34.57
CA VAL A 1092 -36.86 -20.18 35.88
C VAL A 1092 -37.79 -18.98 35.82
N SER A 1093 -38.45 -18.72 36.95
CA SER A 1093 -39.33 -17.56 37.09
C SER A 1093 -38.55 -16.25 36.99
N LYS A 1094 -39.27 -15.15 36.78
CA LYS A 1094 -38.65 -13.83 36.70
C LYS A 1094 -37.96 -13.47 38.02
N GLU A 1095 -38.59 -13.80 39.14
CA GLU A 1095 -38.09 -13.58 40.50
C GLU A 1095 -36.72 -14.24 40.69
N ILE A 1096 -36.58 -15.51 40.28
CA ILE A 1096 -35.32 -16.24 40.35
C ILE A 1096 -34.27 -15.59 39.44
N SER A 1097 -34.61 -15.27 38.20
CA SER A 1097 -33.64 -14.68 37.25
C SER A 1097 -33.16 -13.28 37.61
N ALA A 1098 -33.93 -12.55 38.41
CA ALA A 1098 -33.64 -11.18 38.84
C ALA A 1098 -32.93 -11.10 40.20
N ASP A 1099 -32.67 -12.23 40.86
CA ASP A 1099 -32.01 -12.31 42.15
C ASP A 1099 -30.80 -13.26 42.05
N GLY A 1100 -29.60 -12.72 42.26
CA GLY A 1100 -28.36 -13.49 42.12
C GLY A 1100 -28.24 -14.68 43.08
N TRP A 1101 -28.86 -14.62 44.27
CA TRP A 1101 -28.81 -15.69 45.26
C TRP A 1101 -29.73 -16.84 44.86
N LEU A 1102 -30.96 -16.52 44.48
CA LEU A 1102 -31.92 -17.51 43.95
C LEU A 1102 -31.40 -18.13 42.65
N LEU A 1103 -30.75 -17.35 41.79
CA LEU A 1103 -30.15 -17.85 40.56
C LEU A 1103 -28.99 -18.82 40.83
N ALA A 1104 -28.15 -18.53 41.83
CA ALA A 1104 -27.08 -19.44 42.26
C ALA A 1104 -27.62 -20.76 42.82
N GLU A 1105 -28.70 -20.70 43.60
CA GLU A 1105 -29.41 -21.89 44.10
C GLU A 1105 -29.98 -22.71 42.93
N ALA A 1106 -30.67 -22.07 41.99
CA ALA A 1106 -31.27 -22.73 40.82
C ALA A 1106 -30.22 -23.44 39.94
N LEU A 1107 -29.05 -22.82 39.73
CA LEU A 1107 -27.93 -23.44 39.01
C LEU A 1107 -27.47 -24.75 39.68
N THR A 1108 -27.50 -24.78 41.02
CA THR A 1108 -27.07 -25.93 41.82
C THR A 1108 -28.15 -27.01 41.88
N GLU A 1109 -29.39 -26.62 42.22
CA GLU A 1109 -30.54 -27.50 42.38
C GLU A 1109 -30.83 -28.29 41.10
N HIS A 1110 -30.83 -27.61 39.96
CA HIS A 1110 -31.16 -28.25 38.68
C HIS A 1110 -29.96 -28.89 37.99
N GLN A 1111 -28.76 -28.78 38.59
CA GLN A 1111 -27.49 -29.23 38.02
C GLN A 1111 -27.29 -28.67 36.61
N ALA A 1112 -27.51 -27.35 36.45
CA ALA A 1112 -27.36 -26.70 35.17
C ALA A 1112 -25.94 -26.87 34.64
N THR A 1113 -25.82 -27.24 33.36
CA THR A 1113 -24.54 -27.41 32.66
C THR A 1113 -24.22 -26.24 31.73
N VAL A 1114 -25.27 -25.53 31.28
CA VAL A 1114 -25.20 -24.37 30.42
C VAL A 1114 -26.14 -23.27 30.92
N MET A 1115 -25.68 -22.03 30.92
CA MET A 1115 -26.53 -20.85 31.08
C MET A 1115 -26.09 -19.78 30.09
N GLN A 1116 -27.07 -19.15 29.43
CA GLN A 1116 -26.86 -17.91 28.70
C GLN A 1116 -27.38 -16.75 29.52
N ALA A 1117 -26.61 -15.66 29.62
CA ALA A 1117 -27.06 -14.46 30.29
C ALA A 1117 -26.30 -13.22 29.80
N THR A 1118 -26.78 -12.03 30.16
CA THR A 1118 -26.10 -10.77 29.87
C THR A 1118 -24.91 -10.55 30.81
N PRO A 1119 -23.94 -9.69 30.44
CA PRO A 1119 -22.88 -9.25 31.35
C PRO A 1119 -23.42 -8.77 32.72
N VAL A 1120 -24.51 -8.01 32.74
CA VAL A 1120 -25.16 -7.54 33.98
C VAL A 1120 -25.65 -8.71 34.85
N THR A 1121 -26.28 -9.72 34.25
CA THR A 1121 -26.74 -10.91 34.99
C THR A 1121 -25.56 -11.72 35.56
N TRP A 1122 -24.48 -11.85 34.80
CA TRP A 1122 -23.26 -12.52 35.30
C TRP A 1122 -22.61 -11.75 36.44
N SER A 1123 -22.49 -10.42 36.34
CA SER A 1123 -22.00 -9.57 37.43
C SER A 1123 -22.86 -9.71 38.68
N MET A 1124 -24.20 -9.60 38.53
CA MET A 1124 -25.13 -9.78 39.65
C MET A 1124 -24.95 -11.12 40.35
N LEU A 1125 -24.79 -12.21 39.60
CA LEU A 1125 -24.54 -13.54 40.16
C LEU A 1125 -23.20 -13.58 40.90
N ILE A 1126 -22.14 -13.02 40.33
CA ILE A 1126 -20.80 -12.98 40.91
C ILE A 1126 -20.77 -12.14 42.20
N ASP A 1127 -21.47 -11.01 42.24
CA ASP A 1127 -21.53 -10.09 43.37
C ASP A 1127 -22.17 -10.72 44.62
N THR A 1128 -22.94 -11.80 44.46
CA THR A 1128 -23.46 -12.57 45.60
C THR A 1128 -22.40 -13.42 46.31
N GLY A 1129 -21.18 -13.49 45.75
CA GLY A 1129 -20.10 -14.36 46.23
C GLY A 1129 -20.10 -15.75 45.58
N TRP A 1130 -20.89 -15.97 44.52
CA TRP A 1130 -20.96 -17.23 43.79
C TRP A 1130 -19.58 -17.65 43.23
N GLN A 1131 -19.15 -18.87 43.60
CA GLN A 1131 -17.83 -19.43 43.26
C GLN A 1131 -17.86 -20.40 42.06
N GLY A 1132 -18.97 -20.48 41.34
CA GLY A 1132 -19.21 -21.54 40.34
C GLY A 1132 -20.04 -22.69 40.91
N THR A 1133 -20.57 -23.54 40.04
CA THR A 1133 -21.17 -24.83 40.41
C THR A 1133 -20.42 -25.96 39.69
N ALA A 1134 -20.31 -27.12 40.33
CA ALA A 1134 -19.58 -28.25 39.74
C ALA A 1134 -20.20 -28.78 38.44
N SER A 1135 -21.50 -28.54 38.23
CA SER A 1135 -22.24 -28.96 37.03
C SER A 1135 -22.09 -27.98 35.86
N LEU A 1136 -21.94 -26.68 36.12
CA LEU A 1136 -21.91 -25.65 35.09
C LEU A 1136 -20.57 -25.68 34.37
N ARG A 1137 -20.60 -25.96 33.07
CA ARG A 1137 -19.40 -26.10 32.24
C ARG A 1137 -19.30 -25.00 31.20
N LYS A 1138 -20.44 -24.59 30.61
CA LYS A 1138 -20.47 -23.60 29.53
C LYS A 1138 -21.22 -22.35 29.96
N VAL A 1139 -20.56 -21.21 29.82
CA VAL A 1139 -21.11 -19.89 30.07
C VAL A 1139 -21.22 -19.17 28.73
N LEU A 1140 -22.44 -18.85 28.33
CA LEU A 1140 -22.72 -18.03 27.16
C LEU A 1140 -23.03 -16.61 27.64
N CYS A 1141 -22.29 -15.63 27.15
CA CYS A 1141 -22.45 -14.23 27.54
C CYS A 1141 -22.71 -13.37 26.30
N GLY A 1142 -23.86 -12.70 26.25
CA GLY A 1142 -24.24 -11.88 25.09
C GLY A 1142 -25.32 -10.87 25.40
N GLY A 1143 -25.57 -9.96 24.46
CA GLY A 1143 -26.56 -8.87 24.59
C GLY A 1143 -25.97 -7.51 24.98
N GLU A 1144 -24.76 -7.47 25.55
CA GLU A 1144 -24.02 -6.24 25.86
C GLU A 1144 -22.50 -6.49 25.72
N ALA A 1145 -21.68 -5.43 25.76
CA ALA A 1145 -20.23 -5.54 25.68
C ALA A 1145 -19.66 -6.25 26.93
N LEU A 1146 -18.98 -7.38 26.73
CA LEU A 1146 -18.29 -8.10 27.79
C LEU A 1146 -16.94 -7.46 28.12
N SER A 1147 -16.80 -6.91 29.33
CA SER A 1147 -15.53 -6.36 29.79
C SER A 1147 -14.49 -7.45 30.04
N ARG A 1148 -13.20 -7.13 29.81
CA ARG A 1148 -12.09 -8.06 30.08
C ARG A 1148 -12.04 -8.47 31.56
N GLU A 1149 -12.39 -7.56 32.46
CA GLU A 1149 -12.40 -7.83 33.90
C GLU A 1149 -13.48 -8.85 34.28
N LEU A 1150 -14.71 -8.67 33.79
CA LEU A 1150 -15.78 -9.64 34.01
C LEU A 1150 -15.47 -11.00 33.37
N ALA A 1151 -14.91 -11.01 32.15
CA ALA A 1151 -14.49 -12.24 31.49
C ALA A 1151 -13.46 -13.04 32.33
N ASN A 1152 -12.46 -12.35 32.90
CA ASN A 1152 -11.47 -12.97 33.79
C ASN A 1152 -12.11 -13.51 35.07
N GLN A 1153 -13.07 -12.76 35.65
CA GLN A 1153 -13.81 -13.23 36.82
C GLN A 1153 -14.60 -14.51 36.50
N ILE A 1154 -15.32 -14.56 35.38
CA ILE A 1154 -16.06 -15.76 34.97
C ILE A 1154 -15.11 -16.94 34.77
N LEU A 1155 -14.01 -16.76 34.02
CA LEU A 1155 -13.03 -17.82 33.75
C LEU A 1155 -12.38 -18.38 35.02
N ALA A 1156 -12.22 -17.58 36.07
CA ALA A 1156 -11.69 -18.02 37.37
C ALA A 1156 -12.55 -19.10 38.06
N ARG A 1157 -13.77 -19.36 37.57
CA ARG A 1157 -14.70 -20.38 38.08
C ARG A 1157 -14.60 -21.72 37.33
N ASN A 1158 -13.54 -21.93 36.55
CA ASN A 1158 -13.24 -23.16 35.81
C ASN A 1158 -14.34 -23.55 34.79
N VAL A 1159 -14.86 -22.56 34.07
CA VAL A 1159 -15.87 -22.73 33.01
C VAL A 1159 -15.30 -22.38 31.64
N GLU A 1160 -15.96 -22.90 30.62
CA GLU A 1160 -15.77 -22.51 29.23
C GLU A 1160 -16.64 -21.26 28.94
N LEU A 1161 -16.01 -20.13 28.59
CA LEU A 1161 -16.68 -18.86 28.34
C LEU A 1161 -16.77 -18.58 26.84
N TRP A 1162 -17.99 -18.32 26.36
CA TRP A 1162 -18.28 -17.90 25.00
C TRP A 1162 -18.87 -16.49 24.98
N ASN A 1163 -18.23 -15.58 24.25
CA ASN A 1163 -18.73 -14.22 24.01
C ASN A 1163 -19.56 -14.23 22.73
N MET A 1164 -20.86 -13.92 22.85
CA MET A 1164 -21.89 -14.15 21.84
C MET A 1164 -22.39 -12.88 21.19
#